data_AF-A0A7K2Y3S2-F1
#
_entry.id   AF-A0A7K2Y3S2-F1
#
_cell.length_a   1.000
_cell.length_b   1.000
_cell.length_c   1.000
_cell.angle_alpha   90.00
_cell.angle_beta   90.00
_cell.angle_gamma   90.00
#
_symmetry.space_group_name_H-M   'P 1'
#
loop_
_entity.id
_entity.type
_entity.pdbx_description
1 polymer ?
#
loop_
_entity_poly.entity_id
_entity_poly.type
_entity_poly.pdbx_seq_one_letter_code
_entity_poly.pdbx_strand_id
1 'polypeptide(L)'
;GPTPGAGAPPGGEPAVQLFPAARREFAGKPADEATERRGSPLRLPRAASLDDPLALMRSLRPVGRRSIGGPGEELDEQLTVERSIERMVTTPVLRPAESRWLDLALVVDTHHSMLLWSDHVDELRRVLTRSGVFRDVRTWQLTGTGPGATPMVTHGHDGPPRNPLELADPAGRRLILVLSDTVAGGWREAPMRSMLRHWCAHNAVAVLNVLPERLWTRGAVRPVPFAVRADRPAAATRSWQRVPAARSARAGRRRTAAPPGLPVVPVVPVVPVVPVVGVASGSLARLVRVVSGDGRWRRLACLRLDTEPAAASASEDPAPAGGLSALDVVERFRASASPTAQRLAAHLAAVPLTLPVMTLVRRSLLRDSEHGHLAEVALGGLFETWEDERDPEEVEFEFLPGVREALLGSQLRGDVAAVRELVRRRVWEFMSRNRSTGPDFSATRVTTGRDGVRRVAEGALPFAARPPREPGLADRVVRVRHDAVPEPQEVGTLLTPRLVLTVGDAPPAPGAVTWVRPADREIPCRTVWSDDATPRMLLLRADEDLVDPALCAQPLPWLTAADHHRVDRLRIDGRTDQGDPLALTGEAAPHDGGRNGELVRLSGEPEGWTHFRGGPVSVDGALVGVVHTVWRNRMVFLLADALLEQPGFRAALEGSGRAEDPDTGVCLAVLPGDDGLIPIGSSPIAETRDMLVELISRARVGGRLSGGQGDEPLLVAVEPPSAHARAGHLLSALRGVAVGYGDRWMEGAHPSLAVALGLGTREAGRLVRHPAVLELLRRTDASGTLVLAVSHRLHADLDGLFGFPDPVELERVGTADEGWVSVAPEPAAERLGYALMEADRLLAETVDWPTCGVDVAGSAACAGIRLSGYGRCLAHLEAQEERAYLAALVPGAPVDLRGTTFADGLLPRLLSALEPRSSGPVRLGPAAFDRAHFVDGWNRVDVEFTDRASFVRAVFSGRAAFVGATFTGPASFDGAVFQDGGAFDRSRFHAASGFRRTVFRGPVAYTNAVFHGEVSFARAVLEDAADLSAMHVAGAADLAGTSFGGRVRLSGTRFAGPVTFASSTWERELTSTDTTFEQPVDFRDALFGSGVHFQGVRFKSDPEPPLPGWPERWSTEERPYGGRDIRLISGGGT
;
A
#
# COMPACT_ATOMS: atom_id res chain seq x y z
N GLY A 1 3.49 28.80 -49.93
CA GLY A 1 2.73 27.99 -48.96
C GLY A 1 3.42 28.14 -47.62
N PRO A 2 2.70 28.38 -46.52
CA PRO A 2 3.33 28.68 -45.24
C PRO A 2 4.05 27.43 -44.73
N THR A 3 5.24 27.67 -44.19
CA THR A 3 6.15 26.72 -43.56
C THR A 3 5.53 26.05 -42.33
N PRO A 4 5.85 24.77 -42.03
CA PRO A 4 5.40 24.11 -40.81
C PRO A 4 6.06 24.78 -39.60
N GLY A 5 5.23 25.30 -38.68
CA GLY A 5 5.67 25.97 -37.46
C GLY A 5 6.48 25.04 -36.57
N ALA A 6 7.66 25.52 -36.20
CA ALA A 6 8.50 25.00 -35.13
C ALA A 6 7.81 25.16 -33.76
N GLY A 7 8.11 24.24 -32.83
CA GLY A 7 7.88 24.45 -31.40
C GLY A 7 6.93 23.46 -30.72
N ALA A 8 7.26 22.17 -30.71
CA ALA A 8 6.86 21.30 -29.59
C ALA A 8 8.11 21.17 -28.69
N PRO A 9 8.07 21.65 -27.43
CA PRO A 9 9.22 21.57 -26.55
C PRO A 9 9.52 20.10 -26.18
N PRO A 10 10.81 19.69 -26.16
CA PRO A 10 11.18 18.32 -25.83
C PRO A 10 11.03 18.13 -24.32
N GLY A 11 10.03 17.38 -23.87
CA GLY A 11 9.93 16.98 -22.46
C GLY A 11 8.54 16.74 -21.87
N GLY A 12 7.45 17.10 -22.56
CA GLY A 12 6.09 16.87 -22.04
C GLY A 12 5.61 15.42 -22.21
N GLU A 13 5.06 14.80 -21.15
CA GLU A 13 4.33 13.54 -21.32
C GLU A 13 3.09 13.77 -22.21
N PRO A 14 2.86 12.92 -23.22
CA PRO A 14 1.76 13.10 -24.15
C PRO A 14 0.39 12.94 -23.47
N ALA A 15 -0.60 13.67 -24.00
CA ALA A 15 -2.00 13.51 -23.59
C ALA A 15 -2.41 12.05 -23.77
N VAL A 16 -3.03 11.47 -22.73
CA VAL A 16 -3.54 10.10 -22.78
C VAL A 16 -5.04 10.19 -22.92
N GLN A 17 -5.59 9.67 -24.01
CA GLN A 17 -7.02 9.62 -24.23
C GLN A 17 -7.52 8.19 -24.16
N LEU A 18 -8.65 8.00 -23.47
CA LEU A 18 -9.32 6.72 -23.35
C LEU A 18 -10.61 6.77 -24.18
N PHE A 19 -10.74 5.78 -25.06
CA PHE A 19 -11.89 5.57 -25.92
C PHE A 19 -12.55 4.24 -25.55
N PRO A 20 -13.86 4.08 -25.79
CA PRO A 20 -14.50 2.77 -25.69
C PRO A 20 -13.79 1.75 -26.61
N ALA A 21 -13.99 0.46 -26.35
CA ALA A 21 -13.55 -0.55 -27.32
C ALA A 21 -14.30 -0.34 -28.64
N ALA A 22 -13.58 -0.14 -29.74
CA ALA A 22 -14.20 0.06 -31.04
C ALA A 22 -15.01 -1.18 -31.45
N ARG A 23 -16.16 -0.93 -32.09
CA ARG A 23 -17.02 -1.94 -32.72
C ARG A 23 -16.15 -2.86 -33.58
N ARG A 24 -16.31 -4.18 -33.47
CA ARG A 24 -15.79 -5.10 -34.48
C ARG A 24 -16.59 -4.84 -35.76
N GLU A 25 -16.11 -3.96 -36.62
CA GLU A 25 -16.67 -3.87 -37.96
C GLU A 25 -16.47 -5.21 -38.67
N PHE A 26 -17.57 -5.88 -38.98
CA PHE A 26 -17.57 -7.01 -39.90
C PHE A 26 -16.93 -6.54 -41.22
N ALA A 27 -15.94 -7.31 -41.69
CA ALA A 27 -15.20 -7.06 -42.92
C ALA A 27 -16.17 -6.74 -44.09
N GLY A 28 -16.27 -5.47 -44.46
CA GLY A 28 -17.37 -5.08 -45.37
C GLY A 28 -17.41 -3.65 -45.90
N LYS A 29 -16.30 -2.89 -45.95
CA LYS A 29 -16.01 -1.83 -46.96
C LYS A 29 -14.66 -1.18 -46.67
N PRO A 30 -13.83 -0.86 -47.69
CA PRO A 30 -12.63 -0.07 -47.48
C PRO A 30 -13.04 1.40 -47.36
N ALA A 31 -13.08 1.92 -46.14
CA ALA A 31 -13.03 3.35 -45.89
C ALA A 31 -11.56 3.80 -45.86
N ASP A 32 -11.28 5.00 -46.38
CA ASP A 32 -9.95 5.58 -46.62
C ASP A 32 -8.91 5.25 -45.52
N GLU A 33 -7.83 4.56 -45.91
CA GLU A 33 -6.74 4.12 -45.02
C GLU A 33 -5.90 5.26 -44.41
N ALA A 34 -6.25 6.53 -44.64
CA ALA A 34 -5.35 7.67 -44.42
C ALA A 34 -5.50 8.39 -43.06
N THR A 35 -6.58 8.21 -42.28
CA THR A 35 -6.89 9.11 -41.14
C THR A 35 -7.30 8.45 -39.80
N GLU A 36 -7.08 7.16 -39.59
CA GLU A 36 -7.46 6.48 -38.33
C GLU A 36 -6.42 6.60 -37.20
N ARG A 37 -6.89 6.86 -35.96
CA ARG A 37 -6.04 6.83 -34.75
C ARG A 37 -5.84 5.38 -34.29
N ARG A 38 -4.66 5.06 -33.75
CA ARG A 38 -4.35 3.72 -33.21
C ARG A 38 -4.07 3.79 -31.70
N GLY A 39 -4.50 2.77 -30.97
CA GLY A 39 -4.28 2.69 -29.53
C GLY A 39 -4.10 1.27 -28.99
N SER A 40 -3.53 1.18 -27.80
CA SER A 40 -3.33 -0.08 -27.08
C SER A 40 -4.60 -0.51 -26.33
N PRO A 41 -4.99 -1.80 -26.37
CA PRO A 41 -6.09 -2.28 -25.55
C PRO A 41 -5.76 -2.13 -24.06
N LEU A 42 -6.73 -1.64 -23.29
CA LEU A 42 -6.66 -1.51 -21.85
C LEU A 42 -7.89 -2.22 -21.24
N ARG A 43 -7.68 -2.87 -20.09
CA ARG A 43 -8.76 -3.39 -19.26
C ARG A 43 -8.94 -2.44 -18.08
N LEU A 44 -10.15 -1.95 -17.92
CA LEU A 44 -10.51 -0.97 -16.89
C LEU A 44 -11.56 -1.58 -15.97
N PRO A 45 -11.49 -1.34 -14.65
CA PRO A 45 -12.48 -1.89 -13.73
C PRO A 45 -13.85 -1.27 -14.00
N ARG A 46 -14.91 -2.11 -14.06
CA ARG A 46 -16.29 -1.60 -14.09
C ARG A 46 -16.67 -1.02 -12.71
N ALA A 47 -17.45 0.04 -12.73
CA ALA A 47 -18.06 0.57 -11.51
C ALA A 47 -19.22 -0.33 -11.04
N ALA A 48 -19.37 -0.50 -9.72
CA ALA A 48 -20.44 -1.31 -9.14
C ALA A 48 -21.83 -0.74 -9.46
N SER A 49 -22.76 -1.61 -9.86
CA SER A 49 -24.12 -1.26 -10.29
C SER A 49 -25.16 -1.40 -9.17
N LEU A 50 -24.97 -2.33 -8.22
CA LEU A 50 -25.74 -2.39 -6.98
C LEU A 50 -25.18 -1.41 -5.95
N ASP A 51 -26.08 -0.79 -5.19
CA ASP A 51 -25.69 0.17 -4.16
C ASP A 51 -25.34 -0.51 -2.81
N ASP A 52 -26.04 -1.59 -2.42
CA ASP A 52 -25.74 -2.37 -1.20
C ASP A 52 -26.02 -3.89 -1.40
N PRO A 53 -25.03 -4.66 -1.89
CA PRO A 53 -25.16 -6.10 -2.09
C PRO A 53 -25.40 -6.89 -0.79
N LEU A 54 -24.83 -6.45 0.33
CA LEU A 54 -24.91 -7.17 1.61
C LEU A 54 -26.31 -7.09 2.21
N ALA A 55 -26.96 -5.93 2.14
CA ALA A 55 -28.36 -5.79 2.53
C ALA A 55 -29.27 -6.70 1.69
N LEU A 56 -28.98 -6.86 0.40
CA LEU A 56 -29.73 -7.76 -0.48
C LEU A 56 -29.58 -9.23 -0.04
N MET A 57 -28.37 -9.70 0.26
CA MET A 57 -28.15 -11.06 0.78
C MET A 57 -28.90 -11.30 2.10
N ARG A 58 -28.89 -10.33 3.02
CA ARG A 58 -29.61 -10.43 4.30
C ARG A 58 -31.13 -10.57 4.11
N SER A 59 -31.70 -9.98 3.07
CA SER A 59 -33.13 -10.04 2.77
C SER A 59 -33.64 -11.46 2.44
N LEU A 60 -32.76 -12.35 1.98
CA LEU A 60 -33.08 -13.71 1.53
C LEU A 60 -33.17 -14.75 2.68
N ARG A 61 -32.67 -14.41 3.88
CA ARG A 61 -32.62 -15.32 5.03
C ARG A 61 -33.92 -16.09 5.33
N PRO A 62 -35.14 -15.52 5.25
CA PRO A 62 -36.37 -16.23 5.63
C PRO A 62 -36.70 -17.49 4.82
N VAL A 63 -36.16 -17.64 3.61
CA VAL A 63 -36.35 -18.85 2.77
C VAL A 63 -35.17 -19.82 2.82
N GLY A 64 -34.07 -19.47 3.50
CA GLY A 64 -32.85 -20.28 3.63
C GLY A 64 -32.95 -21.46 4.61
N ARG A 65 -34.11 -22.12 4.69
CA ARG A 65 -34.33 -23.32 5.52
C ARG A 65 -33.58 -24.51 4.92
N ARG A 66 -33.31 -25.54 5.74
CA ARG A 66 -32.82 -26.85 5.28
C ARG A 66 -33.94 -27.87 5.46
N SER A 67 -34.04 -28.81 4.52
CA SER A 67 -34.96 -29.95 4.59
C SER A 67 -34.16 -31.24 4.64
N ILE A 68 -34.56 -32.12 5.54
CA ILE A 68 -34.07 -33.50 5.62
C ILE A 68 -34.60 -34.25 4.38
N GLY A 69 -33.75 -35.07 3.74
CA GLY A 69 -34.10 -35.86 2.55
C GLY A 69 -33.62 -35.29 1.20
N GLY A 70 -32.44 -34.69 1.16
CA GLY A 70 -31.74 -34.38 -0.09
C GLY A 70 -31.20 -35.62 -0.81
N PRO A 71 -30.81 -35.52 -2.10
CA PRO A 71 -30.14 -36.61 -2.80
C PRO A 71 -28.76 -36.88 -2.17
N GLY A 72 -28.50 -38.14 -1.84
CA GLY A 72 -27.28 -38.59 -1.18
C GLY A 72 -27.47 -38.88 0.31
N GLU A 73 -26.51 -39.59 0.88
CA GLU A 73 -26.44 -39.83 2.31
C GLU A 73 -25.24 -39.06 2.87
N GLU A 74 -25.43 -38.38 3.99
CA GLU A 74 -24.34 -37.76 4.75
C GLU A 74 -24.01 -38.65 5.95
N LEU A 75 -22.76 -38.60 6.40
CA LEU A 75 -22.36 -39.32 7.60
C LEU A 75 -23.04 -38.67 8.82
N ASP A 76 -23.82 -39.45 9.56
CA ASP A 76 -24.23 -39.05 10.90
C ASP A 76 -23.03 -39.25 11.81
N GLU A 77 -22.21 -38.20 11.97
CA GLU A 77 -20.98 -38.25 12.74
C GLU A 77 -21.22 -38.77 14.16
N GLN A 78 -22.31 -38.32 14.79
CA GLN A 78 -22.65 -38.70 16.16
C GLN A 78 -23.03 -40.18 16.27
N LEU A 79 -23.96 -40.65 15.44
CA LEU A 79 -24.37 -42.07 15.42
C LEU A 79 -23.25 -42.99 14.92
N THR A 80 -22.39 -42.50 14.05
CA THR A 80 -21.17 -43.20 13.60
C THR A 80 -20.23 -43.42 14.77
N VAL A 81 -19.97 -42.39 15.57
CA VAL A 81 -19.14 -42.50 16.77
C VAL A 81 -19.76 -43.47 17.77
N GLU A 82 -21.05 -43.32 18.09
CA GLU A 82 -21.75 -44.19 19.03
C GLU A 82 -21.72 -45.66 18.62
N ARG A 83 -22.06 -45.97 17.35
CA ARG A 83 -22.00 -47.36 16.85
C ARG A 83 -20.57 -47.90 16.74
N SER A 84 -19.61 -47.03 16.43
CA SER A 84 -18.19 -47.43 16.34
C SER A 84 -17.64 -47.81 17.72
N ILE A 85 -18.05 -47.09 18.77
CA ILE A 85 -17.72 -47.39 20.16
C ILE A 85 -18.38 -48.71 20.59
N GLU A 86 -19.69 -48.85 20.38
CA GLU A 86 -20.42 -50.07 20.78
C GLU A 86 -19.88 -51.35 20.14
N ARG A 87 -19.46 -51.27 18.86
CA ARG A 87 -18.99 -52.43 18.10
C ARG A 87 -17.47 -52.61 18.11
N MET A 88 -16.74 -51.68 18.74
CA MET A 88 -15.28 -51.64 18.76
C MET A 88 -14.64 -51.73 17.36
N VAL A 89 -15.35 -51.24 16.33
CA VAL A 89 -14.90 -51.15 14.94
C VAL A 89 -15.59 -49.98 14.26
N THR A 90 -14.84 -49.19 13.48
CA THR A 90 -15.38 -48.01 12.78
C THR A 90 -16.53 -48.40 11.86
N THR A 91 -17.74 -48.03 12.25
CA THR A 91 -18.99 -48.38 11.57
C THR A 91 -19.71 -47.10 11.15
N PRO A 92 -19.52 -46.61 9.92
CA PRO A 92 -20.18 -45.40 9.44
C PRO A 92 -21.70 -45.58 9.42
N VAL A 93 -22.41 -44.64 10.03
CA VAL A 93 -23.88 -44.53 9.98
C VAL A 93 -24.21 -43.37 9.06
N LEU A 94 -24.94 -43.68 7.99
CA LEU A 94 -25.38 -42.70 7.02
C LEU A 94 -26.81 -42.26 7.33
N ARG A 95 -27.09 -40.97 7.15
CA ARG A 95 -28.43 -40.38 7.21
C ARG A 95 -28.73 -39.63 5.92
N PRO A 96 -30.01 -39.43 5.55
CA PRO A 96 -30.35 -38.63 4.36
C PRO A 96 -29.74 -37.23 4.46
N ALA A 97 -28.99 -36.81 3.44
CA ALA A 97 -28.29 -35.52 3.46
C ALA A 97 -29.25 -34.34 3.64
N GLU A 98 -28.87 -33.35 4.45
CA GLU A 98 -29.63 -32.11 4.53
C GLU A 98 -29.42 -31.30 3.25
N SER A 99 -30.49 -31.00 2.53
CA SER A 99 -30.42 -30.13 1.36
C SER A 99 -31.22 -28.84 1.58
N ARG A 100 -30.80 -27.77 0.92
CA ARG A 100 -31.68 -26.62 0.72
C ARG A 100 -32.96 -27.10 0.04
N TRP A 101 -34.11 -26.55 0.40
CA TRP A 101 -35.41 -27.10 0.00
C TRP A 101 -36.01 -26.44 -1.26
N LEU A 102 -35.50 -25.28 -1.66
CA LEU A 102 -36.07 -24.42 -2.70
C LEU A 102 -35.07 -24.17 -3.83
N ASP A 103 -35.49 -24.42 -5.06
CA ASP A 103 -34.77 -24.03 -6.27
C ASP A 103 -35.19 -22.62 -6.70
N LEU A 104 -34.26 -21.87 -7.30
CA LEU A 104 -34.54 -20.59 -7.95
C LEU A 104 -34.39 -20.72 -9.46
N ALA A 105 -35.47 -20.45 -10.20
CA ALA A 105 -35.42 -20.14 -11.61
C ALA A 105 -35.45 -18.61 -11.79
N LEU A 106 -34.30 -18.02 -12.09
CA LEU A 106 -34.16 -16.61 -12.42
C LEU A 106 -34.36 -16.44 -13.93
N VAL A 107 -35.54 -15.95 -14.33
CA VAL A 107 -35.92 -15.75 -15.74
C VAL A 107 -35.66 -14.29 -16.10
N VAL A 108 -34.69 -14.02 -16.97
CA VAL A 108 -34.28 -12.66 -17.37
C VAL A 108 -34.88 -12.33 -18.72
N ASP A 109 -35.68 -11.28 -18.80
CA ASP A 109 -36.20 -10.74 -20.07
C ASP A 109 -35.05 -10.27 -20.97
N THR A 110 -35.12 -10.61 -22.26
CA THR A 110 -34.11 -10.24 -23.27
C THR A 110 -34.57 -9.14 -24.20
N HIS A 111 -35.65 -8.43 -23.87
CA HIS A 111 -36.04 -7.22 -24.60
C HIS A 111 -34.88 -6.21 -24.65
N HIS A 112 -34.75 -5.44 -25.73
CA HIS A 112 -33.62 -4.53 -25.93
C HIS A 112 -33.46 -3.49 -24.79
N SER A 113 -34.56 -3.09 -24.14
CA SER A 113 -34.53 -2.19 -22.98
C SER A 113 -33.80 -2.79 -21.77
N MET A 114 -33.68 -4.13 -21.70
CA MET A 114 -32.93 -4.84 -20.66
C MET A 114 -31.41 -4.71 -20.77
N LEU A 115 -30.88 -4.24 -21.91
CA LEU A 115 -29.44 -4.00 -22.10
C LEU A 115 -28.87 -3.02 -21.08
N LEU A 116 -29.63 -1.97 -20.74
CA LEU A 116 -29.27 -0.95 -19.75
C LEU A 116 -29.08 -1.52 -18.33
N TRP A 117 -29.57 -2.72 -18.09
CA TRP A 117 -29.57 -3.39 -16.80
C TRP A 117 -28.62 -4.59 -16.75
N SER A 118 -27.88 -4.88 -17.83
CA SER A 118 -27.02 -6.06 -17.94
C SER A 118 -26.03 -6.17 -16.76
N ASP A 119 -25.31 -5.10 -16.44
CA ASP A 119 -24.39 -5.05 -15.28
C ASP A 119 -25.12 -5.32 -13.96
N HIS A 120 -26.30 -4.73 -13.79
CA HIS A 120 -27.11 -4.86 -12.59
C HIS A 120 -27.67 -6.29 -12.43
N VAL A 121 -28.10 -6.90 -13.54
CA VAL A 121 -28.59 -8.29 -13.62
C VAL A 121 -27.47 -9.27 -13.27
N ASP A 122 -26.27 -9.06 -13.83
CA ASP A 122 -25.12 -9.91 -13.57
C ASP A 122 -24.65 -9.83 -12.12
N GLU A 123 -24.60 -8.63 -11.56
CA GLU A 123 -24.26 -8.43 -10.16
C GLU A 123 -25.30 -9.08 -9.24
N LEU A 124 -26.59 -8.90 -9.53
CA LEU A 124 -27.68 -9.55 -8.80
C LEU A 124 -27.59 -11.09 -8.89
N ARG A 125 -27.36 -11.65 -10.08
CA ARG A 125 -27.18 -13.10 -10.27
C ARG A 125 -26.04 -13.63 -9.41
N ARG A 126 -24.90 -12.92 -9.38
CA ARG A 126 -23.75 -13.27 -8.52
C ARG A 126 -24.12 -13.21 -7.04
N VAL A 127 -24.83 -12.18 -6.60
CA VAL A 127 -25.28 -12.03 -5.20
C VAL A 127 -26.26 -13.15 -4.81
N LEU A 128 -27.23 -13.48 -5.66
CA LEU A 128 -28.19 -14.57 -5.42
C LEU A 128 -27.50 -15.92 -5.35
N THR A 129 -26.53 -16.18 -6.24
CA THR A 129 -25.75 -17.43 -6.25
C THR A 129 -24.86 -17.55 -5.01
N ARG A 130 -24.11 -16.49 -4.67
CA ARG A 130 -23.22 -16.45 -3.50
C ARG A 130 -23.95 -16.44 -2.15
N SER A 131 -25.26 -16.16 -2.14
CA SER A 131 -26.05 -16.18 -0.91
C SER A 131 -26.15 -17.57 -0.27
N GLY A 132 -26.00 -18.65 -1.05
CA GLY A 132 -26.10 -20.03 -0.57
C GLY A 132 -27.48 -20.41 0.00
N VAL A 133 -28.52 -19.61 -0.29
CA VAL A 133 -29.88 -19.78 0.24
C VAL A 133 -30.67 -20.85 -0.51
N PHE A 134 -30.52 -20.92 -1.83
CA PHE A 134 -31.23 -21.85 -2.71
C PHE A 134 -30.44 -23.14 -2.90
N ARG A 135 -31.14 -24.24 -3.24
CA ARG A 135 -30.51 -25.52 -3.62
C ARG A 135 -29.78 -25.40 -4.94
N ASP A 136 -30.45 -24.79 -5.91
CA ASP A 136 -29.92 -24.52 -7.24
C ASP A 136 -30.44 -23.15 -7.70
N VAL A 137 -29.58 -22.40 -8.39
CA VAL A 137 -29.92 -21.10 -9.00
C VAL A 137 -29.70 -21.24 -10.50
N ARG A 138 -30.78 -21.45 -11.24
CA ARG A 138 -30.76 -21.56 -12.70
C ARG A 138 -31.21 -20.26 -13.34
N THR A 139 -30.39 -19.72 -14.22
CA THR A 139 -30.74 -18.56 -15.03
C THR A 139 -31.31 -19.00 -16.37
N TRP A 140 -32.44 -18.42 -16.74
CA TRP A 140 -33.14 -18.60 -18.00
C TRP A 140 -33.29 -17.25 -18.67
N GLN A 141 -33.32 -17.23 -20.00
CA GLN A 141 -33.62 -16.02 -20.77
C GLN A 141 -35.04 -16.12 -21.32
N LEU A 142 -35.80 -15.02 -21.23
CA LEU A 142 -37.16 -14.90 -21.75
C LEU A 142 -37.13 -14.06 -23.02
N THR A 143 -37.37 -14.73 -24.14
CA THR A 143 -37.42 -14.14 -25.49
C THR A 143 -38.87 -13.99 -25.94
N GLY A 144 -39.11 -13.25 -27.04
CA GLY A 144 -40.45 -13.10 -27.59
C GLY A 144 -41.38 -12.21 -26.76
N THR A 145 -40.82 -11.20 -26.10
CA THR A 145 -41.57 -10.20 -25.30
C THR A 145 -41.97 -8.95 -26.10
N GLY A 146 -41.55 -8.86 -27.37
CA GLY A 146 -41.96 -7.81 -28.31
C GLY A 146 -43.44 -7.93 -28.74
N PRO A 147 -44.00 -6.89 -29.37
CA PRO A 147 -45.39 -6.90 -29.82
C PRO A 147 -45.66 -8.03 -30.84
N GLY A 148 -46.72 -8.80 -30.63
CA GLY A 148 -47.14 -9.90 -31.51
C GLY A 148 -46.27 -11.17 -31.42
N ALA A 149 -45.23 -11.19 -30.58
CA ALA A 149 -44.36 -12.34 -30.40
C ALA A 149 -44.88 -13.32 -29.33
N THR A 150 -44.51 -14.59 -29.45
CA THR A 150 -44.84 -15.61 -28.44
C THR A 150 -43.66 -15.78 -27.47
N PRO A 151 -43.89 -15.69 -26.13
CA PRO A 151 -42.81 -15.81 -25.17
C PRO A 151 -42.20 -17.22 -25.19
N MET A 152 -40.87 -17.29 -25.22
CA MET A 152 -40.10 -18.54 -25.15
C MET A 152 -38.96 -18.42 -24.14
N VAL A 153 -38.45 -19.55 -23.65
CA VAL A 153 -37.33 -19.57 -22.69
C VAL A 153 -36.14 -20.34 -23.22
N THR A 154 -34.93 -19.86 -22.93
CA THR A 154 -33.67 -20.51 -23.34
C THR A 154 -32.72 -20.69 -22.14
N HIS A 155 -31.88 -21.72 -22.22
CA HIS A 155 -30.74 -21.89 -21.32
C HIS A 155 -29.53 -21.13 -21.87
N GLY A 156 -29.17 -20.02 -21.23
CA GLY A 156 -28.08 -19.16 -21.73
C GLY A 156 -28.46 -18.41 -23.02
N HIS A 157 -27.48 -17.71 -23.60
CA HIS A 157 -27.70 -16.76 -24.71
C HIS A 157 -27.93 -17.45 -26.07
N ASP A 158 -27.33 -18.62 -26.30
CA ASP A 158 -27.42 -19.37 -27.56
C ASP A 158 -28.14 -20.72 -27.41
N GLY A 159 -28.88 -20.93 -26.32
CA GLY A 159 -29.61 -22.17 -26.08
C GLY A 159 -30.81 -22.34 -27.02
N PRO A 160 -31.20 -23.57 -27.36
CA PRO A 160 -32.40 -23.80 -28.17
C PRO A 160 -33.64 -23.29 -27.42
N PRO A 161 -34.60 -22.64 -28.13
CA PRO A 161 -35.81 -22.13 -27.51
C PRO A 161 -36.70 -23.27 -27.04
N ARG A 162 -37.16 -23.18 -25.79
CA ARG A 162 -38.00 -24.17 -25.11
C ARG A 162 -39.35 -23.59 -24.77
N ASN A 163 -40.31 -24.50 -24.55
CA ASN A 163 -41.64 -24.11 -24.12
C ASN A 163 -41.56 -23.56 -22.67
N PRO A 164 -41.99 -22.32 -22.40
CA PRO A 164 -41.96 -21.76 -21.05
C PRO A 164 -42.70 -22.59 -20.01
N LEU A 165 -43.70 -23.37 -20.42
CA LEU A 165 -44.48 -24.22 -19.52
C LEU A 165 -43.61 -25.30 -18.85
N GLU A 166 -42.47 -25.69 -19.44
CA GLU A 166 -41.50 -26.64 -18.86
C GLU A 166 -40.86 -26.16 -17.55
N LEU A 167 -40.85 -24.84 -17.28
CA LEU A 167 -40.28 -24.29 -16.04
C LEU A 167 -41.15 -24.58 -14.82
N ALA A 168 -42.44 -24.83 -15.03
CA ALA A 168 -43.36 -25.16 -13.97
C ALA A 168 -42.93 -26.48 -13.30
N ASP A 169 -42.65 -26.43 -12.00
CA ASP A 169 -42.39 -27.61 -11.19
C ASP A 169 -43.68 -28.00 -10.46
N PRO A 170 -44.34 -29.12 -10.83
CA PRO A 170 -45.56 -29.59 -10.17
C PRO A 170 -45.36 -29.90 -8.68
N ALA A 171 -44.13 -30.17 -8.22
CA ALA A 171 -43.82 -30.40 -6.82
C ALA A 171 -43.83 -29.10 -5.98
N GLY A 172 -43.89 -27.93 -6.61
CA GLY A 172 -43.97 -26.64 -5.95
C GLY A 172 -42.69 -26.24 -5.20
N ARG A 173 -41.54 -26.86 -5.50
CA ARG A 173 -40.25 -26.62 -4.83
C ARG A 173 -39.36 -25.62 -5.56
N ARG A 174 -39.95 -24.85 -6.48
CA ARG A 174 -39.28 -23.82 -7.27
C ARG A 174 -39.92 -22.45 -7.07
N LEU A 175 -39.08 -21.45 -6.81
CA LEU A 175 -39.40 -20.04 -6.92
C LEU A 175 -39.01 -19.56 -8.32
N ILE A 176 -39.93 -18.93 -9.03
CA ILE A 176 -39.68 -18.31 -10.34
C ILE A 176 -39.64 -16.79 -10.14
N LEU A 177 -38.48 -16.18 -10.39
CA LEU A 177 -38.32 -14.73 -10.39
C LEU A 177 -38.12 -14.26 -11.83
N VAL A 178 -39.08 -13.51 -12.36
CA VAL A 178 -39.00 -12.92 -13.70
C VAL A 178 -38.40 -11.52 -13.58
N LEU A 179 -37.15 -11.35 -13.99
CA LEU A 179 -36.41 -10.10 -13.97
C LEU A 179 -36.67 -9.35 -15.29
N SER A 180 -37.37 -8.22 -15.23
CA SER A 180 -37.75 -7.43 -16.41
C SER A 180 -38.00 -5.97 -16.01
N ASP A 181 -37.85 -5.02 -16.93
CA ASP A 181 -38.35 -3.65 -16.75
C ASP A 181 -39.85 -3.52 -17.12
N THR A 182 -40.45 -4.59 -17.66
CA THR A 182 -41.84 -4.66 -18.13
C THR A 182 -42.20 -3.65 -19.22
N VAL A 183 -41.21 -3.08 -19.94
CA VAL A 183 -41.43 -2.08 -21.00
C VAL A 183 -41.92 -2.73 -22.30
N ALA A 184 -41.52 -3.97 -22.57
CA ALA A 184 -41.86 -4.67 -23.81
C ALA A 184 -43.37 -4.80 -24.02
N GLY A 185 -43.85 -4.48 -25.23
CA GLY A 185 -45.29 -4.45 -25.54
C GLY A 185 -46.02 -5.79 -25.29
N GLY A 186 -45.32 -6.91 -25.47
CA GLY A 186 -45.85 -8.26 -25.24
C GLY A 186 -46.29 -8.51 -23.80
N TRP A 187 -45.87 -7.70 -22.82
CA TRP A 187 -46.40 -7.76 -21.45
C TRP A 187 -47.90 -7.44 -21.35
N ARG A 188 -48.47 -6.71 -22.33
CA ARG A 188 -49.91 -6.43 -22.43
C ARG A 188 -50.69 -7.56 -23.11
N GLU A 189 -50.00 -8.53 -23.71
CA GLU A 189 -50.63 -9.50 -24.59
C GLU A 189 -51.08 -10.78 -23.86
N ALA A 190 -52.01 -11.49 -24.49
CA ALA A 190 -52.57 -12.72 -23.93
C ALA A 190 -51.53 -13.84 -23.72
N PRO A 191 -50.55 -14.07 -24.61
CA PRO A 191 -49.54 -15.13 -24.42
C PRO A 191 -48.74 -14.97 -23.13
N MET A 192 -48.24 -13.76 -22.83
CA MET A 192 -47.50 -13.47 -21.60
C MET A 192 -48.36 -13.74 -20.35
N ARG A 193 -49.61 -13.27 -20.35
CA ARG A 193 -50.55 -13.53 -19.25
C ARG A 193 -50.83 -15.02 -19.06
N SER A 194 -51.01 -15.77 -20.15
CA SER A 194 -51.27 -17.22 -20.11
C SER A 194 -50.11 -17.99 -19.47
N MET A 195 -48.88 -17.66 -19.89
CA MET A 195 -47.65 -18.21 -19.31
C MET A 195 -47.54 -17.92 -17.81
N LEU A 196 -47.70 -16.65 -17.40
CA LEU A 196 -47.65 -16.27 -15.98
C LEU A 196 -48.74 -16.97 -15.16
N ARG A 197 -49.97 -17.10 -15.69
CA ARG A 197 -51.04 -17.86 -15.02
C ARG A 197 -50.64 -19.32 -14.81
N HIS A 198 -50.03 -19.93 -15.81
CA HIS A 198 -49.59 -21.33 -15.71
C HIS A 198 -48.47 -21.53 -14.67
N TRP A 199 -47.48 -20.65 -14.65
CA TRP A 199 -46.43 -20.69 -13.63
C TRP A 199 -46.98 -20.42 -12.23
N CYS A 200 -47.84 -19.41 -12.07
CA CYS A 200 -48.50 -19.11 -10.81
C CYS A 200 -49.38 -20.25 -10.32
N ALA A 201 -49.78 -21.14 -11.22
CA ALA A 201 -50.54 -22.32 -10.87
C ALA A 201 -49.70 -23.34 -10.08
N HIS A 202 -48.46 -23.57 -10.46
CA HIS A 202 -47.64 -24.64 -9.88
C HIS A 202 -46.58 -24.13 -8.90
N ASN A 203 -46.15 -22.87 -9.05
CA ASN A 203 -44.99 -22.33 -8.35
C ASN A 203 -45.28 -20.96 -7.72
N ALA A 204 -44.44 -20.59 -6.76
CA ALA A 204 -44.32 -19.20 -6.32
C ALA A 204 -43.65 -18.41 -7.44
N VAL A 205 -44.32 -17.37 -7.93
CA VAL A 205 -43.86 -16.52 -9.05
C VAL A 205 -43.93 -15.06 -8.62
N ALA A 206 -42.89 -14.30 -8.95
CA ALA A 206 -42.89 -12.86 -8.84
C ALA A 206 -42.14 -12.21 -10.01
N VAL A 207 -42.56 -11.01 -10.39
CA VAL A 207 -41.80 -10.15 -11.30
C VAL A 207 -40.88 -9.27 -10.47
N LEU A 208 -39.58 -9.43 -10.64
CA LEU A 208 -38.57 -8.56 -10.09
C LEU A 208 -38.34 -7.43 -11.10
N ASN A 209 -38.92 -6.26 -10.83
CA ASN A 209 -38.84 -5.14 -11.75
C ASN A 209 -37.57 -4.32 -11.51
N VAL A 210 -36.71 -4.23 -12.52
CA VAL A 210 -35.45 -3.47 -12.46
C VAL A 210 -35.66 -1.96 -12.48
N LEU A 211 -36.79 -1.49 -13.02
CA LEU A 211 -37.15 -0.08 -12.91
C LEU A 211 -37.44 0.28 -11.44
N PRO A 212 -36.97 1.44 -10.96
CA PRO A 212 -37.39 2.00 -9.69
C PRO A 212 -38.93 2.07 -9.59
N GLU A 213 -39.48 1.87 -8.40
CA GLU A 213 -40.94 1.81 -8.20
C GLU A 213 -41.66 3.08 -8.70
N ARG A 214 -40.98 4.24 -8.65
CA ARG A 214 -41.47 5.52 -9.18
C ARG A 214 -41.67 5.55 -10.70
N LEU A 215 -40.98 4.68 -11.45
CA LEU A 215 -41.03 4.61 -12.91
C LEU A 215 -41.90 3.46 -13.44
N TRP A 216 -42.53 2.64 -12.58
CA TRP A 216 -43.37 1.52 -13.03
C TRP A 216 -44.57 1.92 -13.88
N THR A 217 -44.94 3.20 -13.89
CA THR A 217 -45.97 3.73 -14.81
C THR A 217 -45.49 3.84 -16.25
N ARG A 218 -44.18 3.80 -16.50
CA ARG A 218 -43.58 3.79 -17.86
C ARG A 218 -43.54 2.38 -18.48
N GLY A 219 -43.74 1.33 -17.68
CA GLY A 219 -43.84 -0.05 -18.18
C GLY A 219 -45.12 -0.26 -19.00
N ALA A 220 -45.12 -1.28 -19.85
CA ALA A 220 -46.28 -1.67 -20.64
C ALA A 220 -47.46 -2.09 -19.75
N VAL A 221 -47.16 -2.63 -18.56
CA VAL A 221 -48.16 -3.04 -17.56
C VAL A 221 -48.00 -2.26 -16.26
N ARG A 222 -49.12 -1.89 -15.65
CA ARG A 222 -49.13 -1.11 -14.41
C ARG A 222 -49.47 -1.98 -13.19
N PRO A 223 -48.54 -2.16 -12.24
CA PRO A 223 -48.83 -2.85 -10.99
C PRO A 223 -49.84 -2.08 -10.12
N VAL A 224 -50.75 -2.81 -9.47
CA VAL A 224 -51.74 -2.27 -8.53
C VAL A 224 -51.54 -2.87 -7.13
N PRO A 225 -51.83 -2.12 -6.05
CA PRO A 225 -51.52 -2.59 -4.71
C PRO A 225 -52.53 -3.65 -4.22
N PHE A 226 -52.02 -4.76 -3.70
CA PHE A 226 -52.78 -5.81 -3.04
C PHE A 226 -52.17 -6.14 -1.66
N ALA A 227 -53.02 -6.47 -0.70
CA ALA A 227 -52.59 -7.22 0.47
C ALA A 227 -52.58 -8.70 0.12
N VAL A 228 -51.46 -9.40 0.31
CA VAL A 228 -51.30 -10.83 0.01
C VAL A 228 -50.74 -11.61 1.20
N ARG A 229 -51.05 -12.90 1.26
CA ARG A 229 -50.61 -13.83 2.31
C ARG A 229 -50.54 -15.25 1.76
N ALA A 230 -49.48 -15.97 2.13
CA ALA A 230 -49.36 -17.41 1.90
C ALA A 230 -49.27 -18.12 3.25
N ASP A 231 -49.97 -19.24 3.36
CA ASP A 231 -50.08 -20.08 4.57
C ASP A 231 -49.13 -21.28 4.55
N ARG A 232 -48.50 -21.56 3.41
CA ARG A 232 -47.52 -22.63 3.22
C ARG A 232 -46.26 -22.11 2.53
N PRO A 233 -45.06 -22.60 2.89
CA PRO A 233 -43.82 -22.26 2.20
C PRO A 233 -43.89 -22.62 0.72
N ALA A 234 -43.41 -21.71 -0.15
CA ALA A 234 -43.42 -21.84 -1.61
C ALA A 234 -44.78 -22.20 -2.22
N ALA A 235 -45.88 -21.90 -1.53
CA ALA A 235 -47.22 -22.08 -2.07
C ALA A 235 -47.34 -21.37 -3.42
N ALA A 236 -48.00 -22.03 -4.38
CA ALA A 236 -48.21 -21.47 -5.70
C ALA A 236 -48.91 -20.10 -5.60
N THR A 237 -48.50 -19.12 -6.41
CA THR A 237 -49.07 -17.76 -6.32
C THR A 237 -50.59 -17.77 -6.51
N ARG A 238 -51.13 -18.72 -7.29
CA ARG A 238 -52.58 -18.93 -7.45
C ARG A 238 -53.30 -19.22 -6.13
N SER A 239 -52.66 -19.82 -5.15
CA SER A 239 -53.28 -20.19 -3.87
C SER A 239 -53.10 -19.15 -2.77
N TRP A 240 -52.40 -18.05 -3.05
CA TRP A 240 -52.23 -16.97 -2.08
C TRP A 240 -53.56 -16.28 -1.81
N GLN A 241 -53.81 -15.99 -0.54
CA GLN A 241 -54.93 -15.14 -0.14
C GLN A 241 -54.60 -13.71 -0.52
N ARG A 242 -55.57 -12.98 -1.08
CA ARG A 242 -55.36 -11.65 -1.63
C ARG A 242 -56.59 -10.76 -1.48
N VAL A 243 -56.36 -9.49 -1.16
CA VAL A 243 -57.39 -8.47 -1.04
C VAL A 243 -56.90 -7.19 -1.75
N PRO A 244 -57.67 -6.59 -2.66
CA PRO A 244 -57.32 -5.31 -3.25
C PRO A 244 -57.10 -4.27 -2.15
N ALA A 245 -55.96 -3.59 -2.16
CA ALA A 245 -55.70 -2.51 -1.21
C ALA A 245 -56.45 -1.25 -1.69
N ALA A 246 -57.75 -1.17 -1.41
CA ALA A 246 -58.57 -0.02 -1.79
C ALA A 246 -57.92 1.29 -1.30
N ARG A 247 -57.88 2.31 -2.17
CA ARG A 247 -57.57 3.69 -1.78
C ARG A 247 -58.70 4.22 -0.90
N SER A 248 -58.66 3.92 0.40
CA SER A 248 -59.49 4.61 1.38
C SER A 248 -58.84 5.96 1.71
N ALA A 249 -59.22 7.00 0.97
CA ALA A 249 -59.16 8.37 1.48
C ALA A 249 -60.21 9.24 0.76
N ARG A 250 -61.22 9.68 1.55
CA ARG A 250 -62.21 10.74 1.30
C ARG A 250 -63.39 10.42 0.36
N ALA A 251 -64.35 9.64 0.88
CA ALA A 251 -65.76 9.93 0.65
C ALA A 251 -66.46 9.91 2.02
N GLY A 252 -67.04 11.04 2.39
CA GLY A 252 -67.59 11.29 3.71
C GLY A 252 -68.73 10.34 4.09
N ARG A 253 -68.83 10.07 5.39
CA ARG A 253 -70.06 9.87 6.16
C ARG A 253 -71.34 9.88 5.31
N ARG A 254 -71.93 8.70 5.11
CA ARG A 254 -73.37 8.49 5.26
C ARG A 254 -73.60 7.05 5.71
N ARG A 255 -73.85 6.90 7.02
CA ARG A 255 -74.54 5.76 7.59
C ARG A 255 -75.96 5.80 7.03
N THR A 256 -76.33 4.81 6.23
CA THR A 256 -77.73 4.40 6.08
C THR A 256 -77.81 2.96 6.54
N ALA A 257 -78.63 2.74 7.57
CA ALA A 257 -78.86 1.45 8.18
C ALA A 257 -79.48 0.48 7.15
N ALA A 258 -78.93 -0.73 7.05
CA ALA A 258 -79.55 -1.86 6.39
C ALA A 258 -80.20 -2.78 7.45
N PRO A 259 -81.30 -3.50 7.14
CA PRO A 259 -82.00 -4.35 8.09
C PRO A 259 -81.19 -5.62 8.43
N PRO A 260 -81.47 -6.27 9.57
CA PRO A 260 -80.76 -7.48 9.97
C PRO A 260 -81.31 -8.68 9.18
N GLY A 261 -80.47 -9.32 8.38
CA GLY A 261 -80.83 -10.56 7.70
C GLY A 261 -79.81 -11.00 6.67
N LEU A 262 -79.08 -12.06 7.02
CA LEU A 262 -78.10 -12.82 6.23
C LEU A 262 -76.72 -12.17 6.05
N PRO A 263 -75.62 -12.87 6.43
CA PRO A 263 -74.27 -12.45 6.07
C PRO A 263 -74.09 -12.64 4.57
N VAL A 264 -74.26 -11.57 3.80
CA VAL A 264 -73.73 -11.50 2.44
C VAL A 264 -72.21 -11.44 2.58
N VAL A 265 -71.55 -12.60 2.53
CA VAL A 265 -70.11 -12.67 2.28
C VAL A 265 -69.94 -12.13 0.86
N PRO A 266 -69.31 -10.96 0.64
CA PRO A 266 -69.05 -10.51 -0.70
C PRO A 266 -68.13 -11.55 -1.34
N VAL A 267 -68.65 -12.29 -2.32
CA VAL A 267 -67.83 -13.12 -3.21
C VAL A 267 -67.01 -12.15 -4.04
N VAL A 268 -65.88 -11.71 -3.49
CA VAL A 268 -64.92 -10.90 -4.23
C VAL A 268 -64.34 -11.83 -5.28
N PRO A 269 -64.49 -11.55 -6.58
CA PRO A 269 -63.93 -12.39 -7.62
C PRO A 269 -62.43 -12.57 -7.37
N VAL A 270 -61.96 -13.82 -7.38
CA VAL A 270 -60.54 -14.14 -7.16
C VAL A 270 -59.78 -13.65 -8.38
N VAL A 271 -59.26 -12.43 -8.30
CA VAL A 271 -58.43 -11.83 -9.35
C VAL A 271 -57.07 -12.55 -9.36
N PRO A 272 -56.70 -13.28 -10.43
CA PRO A 272 -55.37 -13.85 -10.55
C PRO A 272 -54.35 -12.72 -10.65
N VAL A 273 -53.34 -12.75 -9.77
CA VAL A 273 -52.31 -11.72 -9.69
C VAL A 273 -50.92 -12.30 -9.60
N VAL A 274 -49.92 -11.54 -10.06
CA VAL A 274 -48.50 -11.82 -9.84
C VAL A 274 -47.88 -10.65 -9.08
N PRO A 275 -47.20 -10.86 -7.94
CA PRO A 275 -46.52 -9.78 -7.24
C PRO A 275 -45.39 -9.18 -8.09
N VAL A 276 -45.22 -7.87 -7.99
CA VAL A 276 -44.12 -7.10 -8.57
C VAL A 276 -43.34 -6.46 -7.42
N VAL A 277 -42.03 -6.63 -7.42
CA VAL A 277 -41.13 -6.03 -6.43
C VAL A 277 -39.90 -5.43 -7.10
N GLY A 278 -39.36 -4.35 -6.55
CA GLY A 278 -38.08 -3.80 -7.01
C GLY A 278 -36.89 -4.61 -6.53
N VAL A 279 -35.71 -4.34 -7.12
CA VAL A 279 -34.43 -5.00 -6.76
C VAL A 279 -33.88 -4.53 -5.40
N ALA A 280 -34.41 -3.44 -4.85
CA ALA A 280 -34.04 -2.95 -3.52
C ALA A 280 -34.29 -4.00 -2.42
N SER A 281 -33.35 -4.09 -1.47
CA SER A 281 -33.35 -5.08 -0.38
C SER A 281 -34.66 -5.10 0.42
N GLY A 282 -35.26 -3.93 0.68
CA GLY A 282 -36.54 -3.81 1.37
C GLY A 282 -37.74 -4.38 0.57
N SER A 283 -37.74 -4.24 -0.75
CA SER A 283 -38.80 -4.77 -1.62
C SER A 283 -38.69 -6.29 -1.76
N LEU A 284 -37.48 -6.81 -1.93
CA LEU A 284 -37.21 -8.24 -1.97
C LEU A 284 -37.55 -8.92 -0.64
N ALA A 285 -37.20 -8.31 0.50
CA ALA A 285 -37.54 -8.84 1.83
C ALA A 285 -39.05 -9.03 2.03
N ARG A 286 -39.88 -8.12 1.49
CA ARG A 286 -41.35 -8.23 1.57
C ARG A 286 -41.86 -9.46 0.81
N LEU A 287 -41.36 -9.71 -0.40
CA LEU A 287 -41.70 -10.89 -1.20
C LEU A 287 -41.26 -12.18 -0.51
N VAL A 288 -39.98 -12.26 -0.14
CA VAL A 288 -39.35 -13.47 0.43
C VAL A 288 -40.09 -13.94 1.68
N ARG A 289 -40.55 -13.01 2.51
CA ARG A 289 -41.35 -13.37 3.69
C ARG A 289 -42.73 -13.95 3.33
N VAL A 290 -43.39 -13.50 2.27
CA VAL A 290 -44.62 -14.15 1.77
C VAL A 290 -44.30 -15.57 1.29
N VAL A 291 -43.24 -15.74 0.50
CA VAL A 291 -42.81 -17.05 -0.01
C VAL A 291 -42.44 -18.01 1.11
N SER A 292 -41.91 -17.51 2.24
CA SER A 292 -41.61 -18.34 3.41
C SER A 292 -42.85 -18.92 4.12
N GLY A 293 -44.06 -18.49 3.74
CA GLY A 293 -45.32 -19.04 4.24
C GLY A 293 -45.60 -18.70 5.70
N ASP A 294 -45.18 -17.53 6.18
CA ASP A 294 -45.34 -17.14 7.59
C ASP A 294 -46.77 -16.71 7.96
N GLY A 295 -47.71 -16.80 7.01
CA GLY A 295 -49.11 -16.53 7.26
C GLY A 295 -49.45 -15.08 7.58
N ARG A 296 -48.56 -14.10 7.34
CA ARG A 296 -48.84 -12.68 7.60
C ARG A 296 -49.26 -11.93 6.33
N TRP A 297 -50.25 -11.04 6.47
CA TRP A 297 -50.67 -10.12 5.40
C TRP A 297 -49.57 -9.11 5.08
N ARG A 298 -49.28 -8.91 3.80
CA ARG A 298 -48.30 -7.93 3.32
C ARG A 298 -48.81 -7.17 2.11
N ARG A 299 -48.51 -5.88 2.06
CA ARG A 299 -48.85 -5.05 0.91
C ARG A 299 -47.75 -5.16 -0.15
N LEU A 300 -48.11 -5.67 -1.32
CA LEU A 300 -47.26 -5.76 -2.50
C LEU A 300 -47.96 -5.11 -3.69
N ALA A 301 -47.17 -4.60 -4.64
CA ALA A 301 -47.69 -4.28 -5.96
C ALA A 301 -47.90 -5.58 -6.73
N CYS A 302 -48.92 -5.65 -7.58
CA CYS A 302 -49.33 -6.87 -8.28
C CYS A 302 -49.81 -6.56 -9.69
N LEU A 303 -49.40 -7.35 -10.68
CA LEU A 303 -49.99 -7.38 -12.01
C LEU A 303 -51.26 -8.20 -11.97
N ARG A 304 -52.32 -7.67 -12.57
CA ARG A 304 -53.57 -8.39 -12.80
C ARG A 304 -53.46 -9.25 -14.05
N LEU A 305 -53.83 -10.52 -13.94
CA LEU A 305 -53.81 -11.47 -15.06
C LEU A 305 -55.19 -11.67 -15.71
N ASP A 306 -56.23 -11.02 -15.20
CA ASP A 306 -57.62 -11.10 -15.67
C ASP A 306 -58.06 -9.95 -16.57
N THR A 307 -57.30 -8.86 -16.61
CA THR A 307 -57.71 -7.65 -17.32
C THR A 307 -57.43 -7.85 -18.80
N GLU A 308 -58.48 -7.90 -19.64
CA GLU A 308 -58.35 -7.51 -21.05
C GLU A 308 -57.81 -6.09 -21.11
N PRO A 309 -57.05 -5.70 -22.15
CA PRO A 309 -56.53 -4.35 -22.23
C PRO A 309 -57.72 -3.41 -22.11
N ALA A 310 -57.86 -2.74 -20.95
CA ALA A 310 -58.59 -1.50 -20.93
C ALA A 310 -57.94 -0.71 -22.05
N ALA A 311 -58.74 -0.20 -22.98
CA ALA A 311 -58.36 0.95 -23.76
C ALA A 311 -58.02 2.04 -22.73
N ALA A 312 -56.81 1.98 -22.19
CA ALA A 312 -56.18 3.11 -21.57
C ALA A 312 -56.27 4.12 -22.69
N SER A 313 -57.10 5.13 -22.47
CA SER A 313 -57.08 6.35 -23.22
C SER A 313 -55.62 6.63 -23.52
N ALA A 314 -55.22 6.32 -24.75
CA ALA A 314 -54.07 6.92 -25.32
C ALA A 314 -54.43 8.40 -25.25
N SER A 315 -53.98 9.09 -24.20
CA SER A 315 -53.38 10.38 -24.47
C SER A 315 -52.12 10.06 -25.30
N GLU A 316 -52.34 9.65 -26.55
CA GLU A 316 -51.67 10.30 -27.65
C GLU A 316 -52.00 11.77 -27.41
N ASP A 317 -51.13 12.44 -26.65
CA ASP A 317 -50.90 13.84 -26.97
C ASP A 317 -50.66 13.83 -28.48
N PRO A 318 -51.44 14.59 -29.27
CA PRO A 318 -51.32 14.56 -30.71
C PRO A 318 -49.85 14.79 -31.01
N ALA A 319 -49.21 13.83 -31.69
CA ALA A 319 -47.88 14.03 -32.20
C ALA A 319 -47.94 15.37 -32.96
N PRO A 320 -47.23 16.42 -32.51
CA PRO A 320 -47.33 17.70 -33.17
C PRO A 320 -46.97 17.46 -34.63
N ALA A 321 -47.81 17.93 -35.54
CA ALA A 321 -47.69 17.73 -36.98
C ALA A 321 -46.50 18.49 -37.60
N GLY A 322 -45.49 18.84 -36.80
CA GLY A 322 -44.19 19.30 -37.22
C GLY A 322 -43.16 18.55 -36.39
N GLY A 323 -42.10 18.05 -37.03
CA GLY A 323 -41.01 17.36 -36.35
C GLY A 323 -40.59 18.16 -35.13
N LEU A 324 -40.72 17.56 -33.95
CA LEU A 324 -40.32 18.20 -32.69
C LEU A 324 -38.89 18.66 -32.84
N SER A 325 -38.64 19.93 -32.57
CA SER A 325 -37.27 20.40 -32.53
C SER A 325 -36.55 19.68 -31.40
N ALA A 326 -35.22 19.53 -31.52
CA ALA A 326 -34.42 18.93 -30.46
C ALA A 326 -34.60 19.63 -29.10
N LEU A 327 -34.90 20.94 -29.11
CA LEU A 327 -35.21 21.70 -27.91
C LEU A 327 -36.53 21.26 -27.26
N ASP A 328 -37.59 21.05 -28.05
CA ASP A 328 -38.90 20.59 -27.56
C ASP A 328 -38.79 19.21 -26.90
N VAL A 329 -37.96 18.32 -27.46
CA VAL A 329 -37.68 17.00 -26.90
C VAL A 329 -36.99 17.12 -25.53
N VAL A 330 -35.99 18.00 -25.41
CA VAL A 330 -35.28 18.27 -24.16
C VAL A 330 -36.20 18.90 -23.11
N GLU A 331 -37.05 19.85 -23.49
CA GLU A 331 -38.02 20.49 -22.58
C GLU A 331 -39.05 19.50 -22.06
N ARG A 332 -39.59 18.62 -22.91
CA ARG A 332 -40.51 17.55 -22.51
C ARG A 332 -39.83 16.57 -21.54
N PHE A 333 -38.58 16.21 -21.80
CA PHE A 333 -37.80 15.39 -20.87
C PHE A 333 -37.64 16.09 -19.52
N ARG A 334 -37.24 17.37 -19.50
CA ARG A 334 -37.10 18.16 -18.26
C ARG A 334 -38.40 18.29 -17.48
N ALA A 335 -39.55 18.36 -18.15
CA ALA A 335 -40.84 18.44 -17.48
C ALA A 335 -41.22 17.15 -16.73
N SER A 336 -40.69 15.99 -17.15
CA SER A 336 -41.08 14.67 -16.65
C SER A 336 -39.97 13.90 -15.93
N ALA A 337 -38.72 14.34 -16.04
CA ALA A 337 -37.55 13.71 -15.45
C ALA A 337 -37.15 14.34 -14.12
N SER A 338 -36.61 13.53 -13.22
CA SER A 338 -36.06 13.98 -11.94
C SER A 338 -34.88 14.96 -12.15
N PRO A 339 -34.64 15.91 -11.22
CA PRO A 339 -33.51 16.85 -11.33
C PRO A 339 -32.14 16.17 -11.45
N THR A 340 -31.98 14.98 -10.87
CA THR A 340 -30.76 14.17 -10.97
C THR A 340 -30.62 13.54 -12.37
N ALA A 341 -31.71 13.03 -12.96
CA ALA A 341 -31.69 12.53 -14.33
C ALA A 341 -31.44 13.65 -15.36
N GLN A 342 -31.97 14.85 -15.13
CA GLN A 342 -31.70 16.02 -15.98
C GLN A 342 -30.21 16.41 -15.99
N ARG A 343 -29.57 16.44 -14.81
CA ARG A 343 -28.13 16.68 -14.68
C ARG A 343 -27.31 15.56 -15.33
N LEU A 344 -27.72 14.30 -15.14
CA LEU A 344 -27.06 13.16 -15.76
C LEU A 344 -27.11 13.24 -17.29
N ALA A 345 -28.28 13.54 -17.87
CA ALA A 345 -28.44 13.69 -19.33
C ALA A 345 -27.48 14.76 -19.91
N ALA A 346 -27.31 15.88 -19.22
CA ALA A 346 -26.39 16.92 -19.64
C ALA A 346 -24.90 16.47 -19.61
N HIS A 347 -24.49 15.72 -18.59
CA HIS A 347 -23.13 15.16 -18.53
C HIS A 347 -22.90 14.05 -19.56
N LEU A 348 -23.91 13.23 -19.82
CA LEU A 348 -23.85 12.17 -20.84
C LEU A 348 -23.71 12.75 -22.26
N ALA A 349 -24.25 13.93 -22.54
CA ALA A 349 -24.07 14.62 -23.82
C ALA A 349 -22.59 14.94 -24.13
N ALA A 350 -21.70 14.94 -23.14
CA ALA A 350 -20.28 15.22 -23.30
C ALA A 350 -19.39 13.99 -23.61
N VAL A 351 -19.92 12.76 -23.51
CA VAL A 351 -19.16 11.50 -23.63
C VAL A 351 -19.77 10.55 -24.67
N PRO A 352 -19.01 9.55 -25.14
CA PRO A 352 -19.59 8.36 -25.77
C PRO A 352 -20.59 7.69 -24.84
N LEU A 353 -21.68 7.18 -25.40
CA LEU A 353 -22.74 6.57 -24.61
C LEU A 353 -22.63 5.05 -24.70
N THR A 354 -21.56 4.47 -24.18
CA THR A 354 -21.55 3.05 -23.88
C THR A 354 -21.98 2.84 -22.44
N LEU A 355 -22.62 1.71 -22.12
CA LEU A 355 -23.14 1.46 -20.78
C LEU A 355 -22.07 1.56 -19.66
N PRO A 356 -20.83 1.05 -19.85
CA PRO A 356 -19.77 1.22 -18.85
C PRO A 356 -19.40 2.69 -18.64
N VAL A 357 -19.33 3.48 -19.72
CA VAL A 357 -18.99 4.92 -19.65
C VAL A 357 -20.10 5.71 -18.97
N MET A 358 -21.36 5.46 -19.33
CA MET A 358 -22.50 6.12 -18.70
C MET A 358 -22.56 5.85 -17.19
N THR A 359 -22.22 4.61 -16.79
CA THR A 359 -22.13 4.22 -15.37
C THR A 359 -20.96 4.89 -14.65
N LEU A 360 -19.81 5.07 -15.32
CA LEU A 360 -18.67 5.84 -14.81
C LEU A 360 -19.03 7.31 -14.59
N VAL A 361 -19.63 7.97 -15.59
CA VAL A 361 -20.10 9.37 -15.50
C VAL A 361 -21.09 9.55 -14.36
N ARG A 362 -22.04 8.62 -14.22
CA ARG A 362 -23.01 8.61 -13.12
C ARG A 362 -22.30 8.61 -11.77
N ARG A 363 -21.37 7.68 -11.54
CA ARG A 363 -20.65 7.53 -10.27
C ARG A 363 -19.64 8.66 -10.02
N SER A 364 -19.02 9.23 -11.05
CA SER A 364 -18.00 10.26 -10.91
C SER A 364 -18.58 11.65 -10.61
N LEU A 365 -19.68 12.01 -11.29
CA LEU A 365 -20.26 13.36 -11.21
C LEU A 365 -21.47 13.45 -10.28
N LEU A 366 -22.20 12.35 -10.06
CA LEU A 366 -23.45 12.33 -9.30
C LEU A 366 -23.46 11.21 -8.24
N ARG A 367 -22.75 11.42 -7.13
CA ARG A 367 -22.53 10.39 -6.09
C ARG A 367 -23.81 9.78 -5.52
N ASP A 368 -24.86 10.59 -5.33
CA ASP A 368 -26.16 10.15 -4.78
C ASP A 368 -27.11 9.56 -5.83
N SER A 369 -26.65 9.38 -7.07
CA SER A 369 -27.51 8.85 -8.13
C SER A 369 -27.56 7.33 -8.12
N GLU A 370 -28.77 6.78 -8.10
CA GLU A 370 -29.07 5.35 -8.31
C GLU A 370 -28.98 4.97 -9.81
N HIS A 371 -28.82 3.68 -10.13
CA HIS A 371 -28.86 3.18 -11.52
C HIS A 371 -30.18 3.51 -12.23
N GLY A 372 -31.27 3.66 -11.47
CA GLY A 372 -32.58 4.08 -11.97
C GLY A 372 -32.62 5.42 -12.68
N HIS A 373 -31.72 6.36 -12.37
CA HIS A 373 -31.64 7.64 -13.06
C HIS A 373 -31.10 7.49 -14.49
N LEU A 374 -30.24 6.50 -14.74
CA LEU A 374 -29.76 6.19 -16.08
C LEU A 374 -30.91 5.71 -16.98
N ALA A 375 -31.75 4.82 -16.44
CA ALA A 375 -32.95 4.36 -17.13
C ALA A 375 -33.97 5.48 -17.36
N GLU A 376 -34.07 6.44 -16.44
CA GLU A 376 -34.95 7.59 -16.60
C GLU A 376 -34.54 8.47 -17.79
N VAL A 377 -33.23 8.64 -18.01
CA VAL A 377 -32.64 9.32 -19.18
C VAL A 377 -32.90 8.51 -20.45
N ALA A 378 -32.56 7.22 -20.45
CA ALA A 378 -32.66 6.37 -21.63
C ALA A 378 -34.11 6.16 -22.09
N LEU A 379 -35.03 5.97 -21.16
CA LEU A 379 -36.48 5.84 -21.42
C LEU A 379 -37.19 7.21 -21.44
N GLY A 380 -36.44 8.30 -21.38
CA GLY A 380 -36.95 9.68 -21.39
C GLY A 380 -37.24 10.22 -22.78
N GLY A 381 -37.01 9.43 -23.83
CA GLY A 381 -37.21 9.83 -25.23
C GLY A 381 -36.08 10.69 -25.80
N LEU A 382 -34.87 10.62 -25.22
CA LEU A 382 -33.70 11.36 -25.69
C LEU A 382 -32.83 10.56 -26.68
N PHE A 383 -32.88 9.23 -26.63
CA PHE A 383 -32.07 8.35 -27.47
C PHE A 383 -32.84 7.87 -28.70
N GLU A 384 -32.10 7.55 -29.76
CA GLU A 384 -32.61 6.74 -30.86
C GLU A 384 -32.99 5.34 -30.36
N THR A 385 -33.93 4.69 -31.05
CA THR A 385 -34.35 3.32 -30.72
C THR A 385 -33.24 2.32 -31.02
N TRP A 386 -32.96 1.41 -30.08
CA TRP A 386 -31.94 0.37 -30.24
C TRP A 386 -32.60 -1.01 -30.26
N GLU A 387 -32.67 -1.67 -31.43
CA GLU A 387 -33.48 -2.90 -31.56
C GLU A 387 -32.69 -4.19 -31.91
N ASP A 388 -31.39 -4.10 -32.25
CA ASP A 388 -30.67 -5.24 -32.88
C ASP A 388 -29.37 -5.71 -32.19
N GLU A 389 -28.88 -5.02 -31.15
CA GLU A 389 -27.57 -5.31 -30.56
C GLU A 389 -27.68 -6.14 -29.27
N ARG A 390 -26.91 -7.24 -29.19
CA ARG A 390 -27.02 -8.23 -28.10
C ARG A 390 -25.91 -8.14 -27.05
N ASP A 391 -24.77 -7.53 -27.37
CA ASP A 391 -23.65 -7.38 -26.44
C ASP A 391 -23.64 -5.98 -25.78
N PRO A 392 -23.87 -5.89 -24.45
CA PRO A 392 -23.87 -4.62 -23.73
C PRO A 392 -22.54 -3.86 -23.73
N GLU A 393 -21.40 -4.52 -23.98
CA GLU A 393 -20.09 -3.86 -24.09
C GLU A 393 -19.88 -3.19 -25.46
N GLU A 394 -20.58 -3.66 -26.50
CA GLU A 394 -20.42 -3.20 -27.88
C GLU A 394 -21.52 -2.22 -28.32
N VAL A 395 -22.59 -2.07 -27.52
CA VAL A 395 -23.69 -1.14 -27.78
C VAL A 395 -23.28 0.30 -27.48
N GLU A 396 -23.35 1.16 -28.49
CA GLU A 396 -23.24 2.61 -28.36
C GLU A 396 -24.63 3.23 -28.55
N PHE A 397 -25.14 3.89 -27.51
CA PHE A 397 -26.40 4.61 -27.58
C PHE A 397 -26.19 5.94 -28.34
N GLU A 398 -27.18 6.34 -29.13
CA GLU A 398 -27.15 7.63 -29.83
C GLU A 398 -28.29 8.53 -29.35
N PHE A 399 -28.02 9.82 -29.22
CA PHE A 399 -29.06 10.81 -28.98
C PHE A 399 -29.84 11.05 -30.28
N LEU A 400 -31.13 11.34 -30.16
CA LEU A 400 -31.91 11.85 -31.31
C LEU A 400 -31.21 13.07 -31.94
N PRO A 401 -31.33 13.27 -33.26
CA PRO A 401 -30.64 14.36 -33.96
C PRO A 401 -30.84 15.72 -33.29
N GLY A 402 -29.75 16.42 -33.00
CA GLY A 402 -29.76 17.76 -32.39
C GLY A 402 -29.95 17.80 -30.86
N VAL A 403 -30.34 16.69 -30.22
CA VAL A 403 -30.59 16.65 -28.77
C VAL A 403 -29.30 16.79 -27.96
N ARG A 404 -28.20 16.20 -28.44
CA ARG A 404 -26.88 16.34 -27.81
C ARG A 404 -26.45 17.81 -27.76
N GLU A 405 -26.62 18.53 -28.86
CA GLU A 405 -26.32 19.96 -29.00
C GLU A 405 -27.25 20.80 -28.11
N ALA A 406 -28.54 20.49 -28.07
CA ALA A 406 -29.50 21.18 -27.21
C ALA A 406 -29.22 20.98 -25.71
N LEU A 407 -28.79 19.79 -25.30
CA LEU A 407 -28.38 19.49 -23.92
C LEU A 407 -27.09 20.22 -23.53
N LEU A 408 -26.11 20.30 -24.43
CA LEU A 408 -24.85 21.01 -24.22
C LEU A 408 -25.03 22.54 -24.23
N GLY A 409 -25.89 23.07 -25.11
CA GLY A 409 -26.12 24.51 -25.27
C GLY A 409 -27.08 25.15 -24.25
N SER A 410 -27.85 24.35 -23.51
CA SER A 410 -28.81 24.83 -22.51
C SER A 410 -28.24 24.92 -21.08
N GLN A 411 -26.96 24.55 -20.90
CA GLN A 411 -26.19 24.80 -19.67
C GLN A 411 -25.44 26.14 -19.86
N LEU A 412 -25.56 27.06 -18.90
CA LEU A 412 -25.08 28.45 -18.91
C LEU A 412 -23.77 28.70 -19.68
N ARG A 413 -23.72 29.81 -20.44
CA ARG A 413 -22.60 30.37 -21.23
C ARG A 413 -21.20 29.99 -20.69
N GLY A 414 -20.67 28.91 -21.24
CA GLY A 414 -19.28 28.46 -21.13
C GLY A 414 -19.10 27.35 -22.15
N ASP A 415 -18.11 27.47 -23.03
CA ASP A 415 -17.95 26.67 -24.25
C ASP A 415 -18.28 25.17 -24.07
N VAL A 416 -19.00 24.57 -25.02
CA VAL A 416 -19.26 23.12 -25.10
C VAL A 416 -17.98 22.28 -24.88
N ALA A 417 -16.83 22.82 -25.30
CA ALA A 417 -15.52 22.27 -25.05
C ALA A 417 -15.16 22.17 -23.55
N ALA A 418 -15.50 23.18 -22.75
CA ALA A 418 -15.25 23.21 -21.31
C ALA A 418 -16.08 22.15 -20.57
N VAL A 419 -17.35 21.95 -20.94
CA VAL A 419 -18.18 20.87 -20.37
C VAL A 419 -17.62 19.50 -20.73
N ARG A 420 -17.19 19.31 -21.99
CA ARG A 420 -16.55 18.07 -22.44
C ARG A 420 -15.26 17.77 -21.68
N GLU A 421 -14.43 18.78 -21.50
CA GLU A 421 -13.18 18.65 -20.77
C GLU A 421 -13.41 18.37 -19.28
N LEU A 422 -14.35 19.09 -18.65
CA LEU A 422 -14.73 18.87 -17.26
C LEU A 422 -15.16 17.42 -17.02
N VAL A 423 -16.05 16.88 -17.87
CA VAL A 423 -16.54 15.51 -17.73
C VAL A 423 -15.40 14.51 -17.90
N ARG A 424 -14.59 14.63 -18.96
CA ARG A 424 -13.45 13.73 -19.22
C ARG A 424 -12.44 13.74 -18.07
N ARG A 425 -12.12 14.92 -17.55
CA ARG A 425 -11.21 15.10 -16.42
C ARG A 425 -11.77 14.46 -15.15
N ARG A 426 -13.05 14.70 -14.82
CA ARG A 426 -13.70 14.12 -13.63
C ARG A 426 -13.81 12.59 -13.71
N VAL A 427 -14.08 12.04 -14.89
CA VAL A 427 -14.08 10.58 -15.09
C VAL A 427 -12.68 10.01 -14.93
N TRP A 428 -11.64 10.65 -15.49
CA TRP A 428 -10.24 10.27 -15.30
C TRP A 428 -9.83 10.28 -13.82
N GLU A 429 -10.13 11.37 -13.10
CA GLU A 429 -9.88 11.49 -11.65
C GLU A 429 -10.57 10.37 -10.87
N PHE A 430 -11.86 10.12 -11.14
CA PHE A 430 -12.62 9.07 -10.46
C PHE A 430 -12.01 7.68 -10.69
N MET A 431 -11.65 7.35 -11.94
CA MET A 431 -11.02 6.07 -12.26
C MET A 431 -9.65 5.91 -11.60
N SER A 432 -8.88 7.00 -11.51
CA SER A 432 -7.55 6.99 -10.88
C SER A 432 -7.64 6.72 -9.38
N ARG A 433 -8.69 7.25 -8.73
CA ARG A 433 -9.01 7.07 -7.31
C ARG A 433 -9.59 5.70 -6.96
N ASN A 434 -10.40 5.14 -7.85
CA ASN A 434 -11.26 3.99 -7.55
C ASN A 434 -10.85 2.74 -8.34
N ARG A 435 -9.58 2.32 -8.22
CA ARG A 435 -9.12 1.03 -8.76
C ARG A 435 -9.75 -0.12 -7.96
N SER A 436 -10.86 -0.68 -8.45
CA SER A 436 -11.63 -1.71 -7.76
C SER A 436 -11.40 -3.11 -8.35
N THR A 437 -11.73 -4.15 -7.55
CA THR A 437 -11.62 -5.59 -7.83
C THR A 437 -12.83 -6.17 -8.62
N GLY A 438 -13.49 -5.36 -9.46
CA GLY A 438 -14.66 -5.73 -10.26
C GLY A 438 -14.32 -6.38 -11.61
N PRO A 439 -15.33 -6.87 -12.38
CA PRO A 439 -15.10 -7.32 -13.76
C PRO A 439 -14.63 -6.14 -14.61
N ASP A 440 -13.58 -6.35 -15.41
CA ASP A 440 -13.07 -5.31 -16.29
C ASP A 440 -13.96 -5.12 -17.53
N PHE A 441 -13.95 -3.93 -18.12
CA PHE A 441 -14.40 -3.69 -19.49
C PHE A 441 -13.23 -3.26 -20.38
N SER A 442 -13.38 -3.44 -21.68
CA SER A 442 -12.32 -3.10 -22.62
C SER A 442 -12.38 -1.64 -23.04
N ALA A 443 -11.25 -0.95 -23.01
CA ALA A 443 -11.07 0.39 -23.55
C ALA A 443 -9.84 0.45 -24.44
N THR A 444 -9.71 1.52 -25.21
CA THR A 444 -8.58 1.79 -26.07
C THR A 444 -7.84 3.01 -25.55
N ARG A 445 -6.58 2.83 -25.15
CA ARG A 445 -5.69 3.90 -24.73
C ARG A 445 -4.91 4.41 -25.93
N VAL A 446 -5.08 5.68 -26.26
CA VAL A 446 -4.34 6.38 -27.31
C VAL A 446 -3.37 7.36 -26.65
N THR A 447 -2.07 7.14 -26.85
CA THR A 447 -1.00 8.12 -26.62
C THR A 447 -0.71 8.83 -27.95
N THR A 448 -0.01 9.97 -27.97
CA THR A 448 0.19 10.79 -29.19
C THR A 448 1.10 10.16 -30.27
N GLY A 449 1.09 8.83 -30.43
CA GLY A 449 1.76 8.07 -31.49
C GLY A 449 0.79 7.11 -32.19
N ARG A 450 1.21 6.49 -33.31
CA ARG A 450 0.41 5.48 -34.04
C ARG A 450 0.52 4.08 -33.43
N ASP A 451 1.01 3.98 -32.20
CA ASP A 451 1.30 2.71 -31.55
C ASP A 451 0.02 2.07 -31.00
N GLY A 452 -0.35 0.93 -31.56
CA GLY A 452 -1.55 0.22 -31.11
C GLY A 452 -2.15 -0.69 -32.16
N VAL A 453 -2.84 -1.73 -31.69
CA VAL A 453 -3.50 -2.74 -32.53
C VAL A 453 -4.97 -2.40 -32.77
N ARG A 454 -5.57 -1.51 -31.97
CA ARG A 454 -6.98 -1.10 -32.11
C ARG A 454 -7.11 0.24 -32.83
N ARG A 455 -8.04 0.29 -33.79
CA ARG A 455 -8.41 1.50 -34.55
C ARG A 455 -9.45 2.31 -33.77
N VAL A 456 -9.35 3.63 -33.84
CA VAL A 456 -10.28 4.60 -33.26
C VAL A 456 -10.64 5.60 -34.35
N ALA A 457 -11.94 5.74 -34.64
CA ALA A 457 -12.44 6.68 -35.65
C ALA A 457 -12.09 8.14 -35.29
N GLU A 458 -11.81 8.96 -36.29
CA GLU A 458 -11.37 10.36 -36.10
C GLU A 458 -12.43 11.23 -35.37
N GLY A 459 -13.72 10.94 -35.59
CA GLY A 459 -14.84 11.60 -34.92
C GLY A 459 -15.22 11.04 -33.54
N ALA A 460 -14.58 9.96 -33.08
CA ALA A 460 -14.90 9.36 -31.79
C ALA A 460 -14.54 10.31 -30.65
N LEU A 461 -15.42 10.39 -29.64
CA LEU A 461 -15.16 11.18 -28.44
C LEU A 461 -14.37 10.33 -27.43
N PRO A 462 -13.31 10.86 -26.79
CA PRO A 462 -12.76 10.19 -25.61
C PRO A 462 -13.72 10.35 -24.43
N PHE A 463 -13.88 9.29 -23.64
CA PHE A 463 -14.69 9.33 -22.42
C PHE A 463 -13.89 9.80 -21.20
N ALA A 464 -12.57 9.63 -21.24
CA ALA A 464 -11.65 10.14 -20.25
C ALA A 464 -10.37 10.61 -20.93
N ALA A 465 -9.78 11.68 -20.43
CA ALA A 465 -8.53 12.21 -20.95
C ALA A 465 -7.66 12.66 -19.78
N ARG A 466 -6.39 12.28 -19.85
CA ARG A 466 -5.32 12.90 -19.07
C ARG A 466 -4.89 14.14 -19.85
N PRO A 467 -4.97 15.35 -19.28
CA PRO A 467 -4.52 16.56 -19.96
C PRO A 467 -3.04 16.44 -20.35
N PRO A 468 -2.62 17.00 -21.51
CA PRO A 468 -1.21 17.05 -21.88
C PRO A 468 -0.42 17.77 -20.78
N ARG A 469 0.70 17.19 -20.37
CA ARG A 469 1.64 17.88 -19.49
C ARG A 469 2.47 18.82 -20.34
N GLU A 470 2.10 20.10 -20.40
CA GLU A 470 3.01 21.14 -20.90
C GLU A 470 4.26 21.14 -20.00
N PRO A 471 5.48 21.24 -20.56
CA PRO A 471 6.68 21.41 -19.76
C PRO A 471 6.55 22.73 -18.99
N GLY A 472 6.48 22.60 -17.68
CA GLY A 472 6.28 23.70 -16.75
C GLY A 472 6.93 23.35 -15.43
N LEU A 473 6.61 24.10 -14.39
CA LEU A 473 7.23 23.92 -13.09
C LEU A 473 6.41 22.98 -12.18
N ALA A 474 5.45 22.24 -12.73
CA ALA A 474 4.54 21.36 -11.99
C ALA A 474 5.26 20.29 -11.16
N ASP A 475 6.34 19.72 -11.68
CA ASP A 475 7.17 18.74 -10.96
C ASP A 475 8.02 19.40 -9.87
N ARG A 476 8.19 20.73 -9.94
CA ARG A 476 8.77 21.58 -8.91
C ARG A 476 7.72 22.15 -7.95
N VAL A 477 6.43 21.84 -8.11
CA VAL A 477 5.42 22.22 -7.12
C VAL A 477 5.36 21.17 -6.02
N VAL A 478 5.26 21.59 -4.78
CA VAL A 478 5.04 20.75 -3.59
C VAL A 478 3.88 21.30 -2.79
N ARG A 479 3.30 20.52 -1.89
CA ARG A 479 2.23 21.02 -1.00
C ARG A 479 2.81 21.52 0.30
N VAL A 480 2.32 22.64 0.78
CA VAL A 480 2.78 23.31 2.00
C VAL A 480 1.60 23.36 2.97
N ARG A 481 1.85 22.99 4.22
CA ARG A 481 0.89 23.06 5.30
C ARG A 481 1.48 23.80 6.48
N HIS A 482 0.82 24.88 6.90
CA HIS A 482 1.26 25.73 8.01
C HIS A 482 0.71 25.29 9.37
N ASP A 483 -0.41 24.54 9.43
CA ASP A 483 -1.05 24.08 10.68
C ASP A 483 -1.62 22.63 10.61
N ALA A 484 -1.86 21.99 11.77
CA ALA A 484 -2.33 20.60 11.89
C ALA A 484 -3.85 20.37 11.66
N VAL A 485 -4.61 21.44 11.36
CA VAL A 485 -6.07 21.41 11.14
C VAL A 485 -6.35 21.03 9.67
N PRO A 486 -7.46 20.34 9.33
CA PRO A 486 -7.76 19.94 7.95
C PRO A 486 -8.33 21.12 7.13
N GLU A 487 -7.55 22.20 7.05
CA GLU A 487 -7.77 23.33 6.17
C GLU A 487 -7.03 23.15 4.84
N PRO A 488 -7.41 23.87 3.77
CA PRO A 488 -6.90 23.60 2.43
C PRO A 488 -5.37 23.85 2.35
N GLN A 489 -4.63 22.92 1.74
CA GLN A 489 -3.15 22.92 1.66
C GLN A 489 -2.64 23.90 0.61
N GLU A 490 -1.80 24.87 0.97
CA GLU A 490 -1.12 25.73 0.01
C GLU A 490 -0.11 24.93 -0.83
N VAL A 491 0.41 25.53 -1.88
CA VAL A 491 1.45 24.95 -2.72
C VAL A 491 2.71 25.80 -2.66
N GLY A 492 3.86 25.18 -2.87
CA GLY A 492 5.15 25.84 -2.86
C GLY A 492 5.96 25.48 -4.09
N THR A 493 6.83 26.39 -4.51
CA THR A 493 7.71 26.27 -5.67
C THR A 493 9.11 25.86 -5.24
N LEU A 494 9.59 24.71 -5.70
CA LEU A 494 10.95 24.22 -5.45
C LEU A 494 11.97 25.03 -6.26
N LEU A 495 12.78 25.83 -5.56
CA LEU A 495 13.92 26.54 -6.15
C LEU A 495 15.15 25.63 -6.25
N THR A 496 15.31 24.72 -5.29
CA THR A 496 16.31 23.64 -5.22
C THR A 496 15.64 22.39 -4.63
N PRO A 497 16.29 21.22 -4.53
CA PRO A 497 15.69 20.04 -3.89
C PRO A 497 15.17 20.27 -2.47
N ARG A 498 15.68 21.30 -1.76
CA ARG A 498 15.31 21.61 -0.38
C ARG A 498 14.72 22.99 -0.16
N LEU A 499 14.79 23.90 -1.13
CA LEU A 499 14.24 25.26 -0.97
C LEU A 499 12.88 25.36 -1.64
N VAL A 500 11.88 25.78 -0.87
CA VAL A 500 10.50 25.95 -1.31
C VAL A 500 10.08 27.40 -1.09
N LEU A 501 9.70 28.09 -2.15
CA LEU A 501 9.11 29.42 -2.11
C LEU A 501 7.58 29.28 -2.07
N THR A 502 6.94 29.84 -1.06
CA THR A 502 5.48 29.75 -0.83
C THR A 502 4.95 31.06 -0.26
N VAL A 503 3.65 31.10 0.02
CA VAL A 503 2.96 32.24 0.63
C VAL A 503 2.44 31.84 2.01
N GLY A 504 1.97 32.78 2.82
CA GLY A 504 1.21 32.53 4.05
C GLY A 504 0.42 33.77 4.51
N ASP A 505 -0.72 33.55 5.19
CA ASP A 505 -1.59 34.62 5.70
C ASP A 505 -1.17 35.19 7.06
N ALA A 506 -0.51 34.38 7.88
CA ALA A 506 -0.08 34.75 9.22
C ALA A 506 1.45 34.56 9.34
N PRO A 507 2.15 35.38 10.13
CA PRO A 507 3.54 35.08 10.46
C PRO A 507 3.57 33.71 11.16
N PRO A 508 4.39 32.74 10.70
CA PRO A 508 4.58 31.51 11.45
C PRO A 508 5.06 31.89 12.85
N ALA A 509 4.42 31.34 13.88
CA ALA A 509 4.86 31.59 15.26
C ALA A 509 6.35 31.25 15.40
N PRO A 510 7.13 31.91 16.27
CA PRO A 510 8.52 31.54 16.50
C PRO A 510 8.61 30.04 16.87
N GLY A 511 9.24 29.24 16.02
CA GLY A 511 9.33 27.77 16.18
C GLY A 511 8.19 26.96 15.54
N ALA A 512 7.25 27.57 14.82
CA ALA A 512 6.23 26.84 14.07
C ALA A 512 6.88 26.04 12.92
N VAL A 513 6.62 24.75 12.88
CA VAL A 513 7.10 23.85 11.83
C VAL A 513 6.12 23.86 10.66
N THR A 514 6.56 24.40 9.53
CA THR A 514 5.81 24.25 8.27
C THR A 514 6.13 22.89 7.67
N TRP A 515 5.13 22.19 7.13
CA TRP A 515 5.31 20.87 6.54
C TRP A 515 5.19 20.95 5.03
N VAL A 516 6.11 20.31 4.31
CA VAL A 516 6.03 20.15 2.87
C VAL A 516 5.77 18.69 2.53
N ARG A 517 4.77 18.42 1.68
CA ARG A 517 4.35 17.07 1.32
C ARG A 517 4.70 16.73 -0.14
N PRO A 518 5.91 16.25 -0.46
CA PRO A 518 6.18 15.61 -1.75
C PRO A 518 5.46 14.27 -1.80
N ALA A 519 4.50 14.15 -2.73
CA ALA A 519 3.59 13.00 -2.83
C ALA A 519 2.85 12.73 -1.50
N ASP A 520 3.15 11.62 -0.81
CA ASP A 520 2.51 11.17 0.41
C ASP A 520 3.35 11.33 1.70
N ARG A 521 4.60 11.82 1.61
CA ARG A 521 5.50 12.00 2.76
C ARG A 521 5.48 13.45 3.24
N GLU A 522 5.31 13.71 4.54
CA GLU A 522 5.42 15.07 5.11
C GLU A 522 6.84 15.31 5.63
N ILE A 523 7.43 16.45 5.25
CA ILE A 523 8.80 16.81 5.57
C ILE A 523 8.80 18.16 6.29
N PRO A 524 9.40 18.25 7.49
CA PRO A 524 9.46 19.50 8.24
C PRO A 524 10.35 20.50 7.51
N CYS A 525 9.93 21.76 7.55
CA CYS A 525 10.60 22.87 6.92
C CYS A 525 10.69 24.04 7.89
N ARG A 526 11.80 24.78 7.80
CA ARG A 526 12.00 26.04 8.52
C ARG A 526 11.95 27.22 7.56
N THR A 527 11.32 28.30 7.97
CA THR A 527 11.36 29.57 7.25
C THR A 527 12.77 30.16 7.35
N VAL A 528 13.48 30.22 6.22
CA VAL A 528 14.82 30.84 6.14
C VAL A 528 14.75 32.31 5.74
N TRP A 529 13.63 32.74 5.15
CA TRP A 529 13.35 34.12 4.86
C TRP A 529 11.84 34.35 4.74
N SER A 530 11.37 35.53 5.13
CA SER A 530 10.01 36.00 4.90
C SER A 530 10.00 37.50 4.63
N ASP A 531 9.05 37.99 3.84
CA ASP A 531 8.82 39.43 3.72
C ASP A 531 7.78 39.95 4.73
N ASP A 532 7.61 41.27 4.73
CA ASP A 532 6.61 41.99 5.52
C ASP A 532 5.34 42.36 4.72
N ALA A 533 5.18 41.78 3.53
CA ALA A 533 3.99 41.99 2.72
C ALA A 533 2.81 41.16 3.24
N THR A 534 1.59 41.53 2.85
CA THR A 534 0.40 40.72 3.17
C THR A 534 -0.34 40.39 1.87
N PRO A 535 -0.50 39.10 1.52
CA PRO A 535 0.02 37.92 2.22
C PRO A 535 1.54 37.78 2.09
N ARG A 536 2.18 37.14 3.08
CA ARG A 536 3.65 37.08 3.21
C ARG A 536 4.24 36.07 2.24
N MET A 537 5.36 36.42 1.63
CA MET A 537 6.21 35.45 0.94
C MET A 537 7.12 34.76 1.93
N LEU A 538 7.23 33.44 1.82
CA LEU A 538 8.02 32.60 2.70
C LEU A 538 8.98 31.77 1.84
N LEU A 539 10.27 31.84 2.16
CA LEU A 539 11.25 30.89 1.67
C LEU A 539 11.48 29.86 2.77
N LEU A 540 11.03 28.65 2.51
CA LEU A 540 11.16 27.50 3.38
C LEU A 540 12.35 26.66 2.95
N ARG A 541 13.03 26.09 3.94
CA ARG A 541 14.05 25.08 3.72
C ARG A 541 13.61 23.78 4.38
N ALA A 542 13.42 22.76 3.56
CA ALA A 542 13.17 21.40 4.00
C ALA A 542 14.42 20.77 4.62
N ASP A 543 14.19 19.91 5.60
CA ASP A 543 15.24 19.16 6.27
C ASP A 543 15.86 18.07 5.36
N GLU A 544 15.08 17.60 4.39
CA GLU A 544 15.45 16.56 3.41
C GLU A 544 15.20 17.01 1.97
N ASP A 545 15.78 16.27 1.01
CA ASP A 545 15.47 16.47 -0.41
C ASP A 545 14.02 16.07 -0.70
N LEU A 546 13.25 17.04 -1.17
CA LEU A 546 11.82 16.89 -1.45
C LEU A 546 11.57 16.17 -2.78
N VAL A 547 12.55 16.21 -3.68
CA VAL A 547 12.54 15.59 -5.01
C VAL A 547 13.94 15.06 -5.35
N ASP A 548 14.02 14.17 -6.34
CA ASP A 548 15.30 13.73 -6.90
C ASP A 548 16.18 14.95 -7.26
N PRO A 549 17.42 15.06 -6.72
CA PRO A 549 18.33 16.15 -7.05
C PRO A 549 18.54 16.36 -8.55
N ALA A 550 18.42 15.31 -9.36
CA ALA A 550 18.50 15.40 -10.82
C ALA A 550 17.43 16.33 -11.42
N LEU A 551 16.24 16.42 -10.80
CA LEU A 551 15.12 17.27 -11.23
C LEU A 551 15.43 18.77 -11.04
N CYS A 552 16.34 19.08 -10.10
CA CYS A 552 16.84 20.42 -9.81
C CYS A 552 18.29 20.64 -10.23
N ALA A 553 18.87 19.75 -11.06
CA ALA A 553 20.27 19.82 -11.48
C ALA A 553 20.63 21.12 -12.22
N GLN A 554 19.64 21.72 -12.89
CA GLN A 554 19.78 23.07 -13.46
C GLN A 554 19.04 24.09 -12.59
N PRO A 555 19.69 25.24 -12.27
CA PRO A 555 19.05 26.32 -11.53
C PRO A 555 17.86 26.86 -12.31
N LEU A 556 16.79 27.20 -11.60
CA LEU A 556 15.60 27.82 -12.20
C LEU A 556 15.97 29.17 -12.83
N PRO A 557 15.70 29.37 -14.13
CA PRO A 557 15.90 30.67 -14.75
C PRO A 557 14.83 31.66 -14.25
N TRP A 558 15.28 32.83 -13.80
CA TRP A 558 14.43 33.96 -13.38
C TRP A 558 14.32 34.95 -14.53
N LEU A 559 13.10 35.37 -14.87
CA LEU A 559 12.87 36.40 -15.88
C LEU A 559 12.84 37.79 -15.26
N THR A 560 13.51 38.76 -15.90
CA THR A 560 13.60 40.15 -15.41
C THR A 560 12.65 41.11 -16.12
N ALA A 561 12.39 42.26 -15.50
CA ALA A 561 11.36 43.23 -15.87
C ALA A 561 11.56 43.86 -17.26
N ALA A 562 12.71 43.70 -17.90
CA ALA A 562 12.89 44.13 -19.29
C ALA A 562 12.06 43.30 -20.29
N ASP A 563 11.67 42.06 -19.95
CA ASP A 563 11.03 41.10 -20.85
C ASP A 563 9.54 40.82 -20.54
N HIS A 564 9.07 41.13 -19.31
CA HIS A 564 7.71 40.78 -18.85
C HIS A 564 6.57 41.53 -19.58
N HIS A 565 6.81 42.76 -20.06
CA HIS A 565 5.81 43.55 -20.78
C HIS A 565 5.50 43.03 -22.21
N ARG A 566 6.14 41.94 -22.65
CA ARG A 566 5.97 41.35 -23.99
C ARG A 566 5.23 40.01 -24.01
N VAL A 567 4.75 39.51 -22.86
CA VAL A 567 4.11 38.19 -22.75
C VAL A 567 2.65 38.34 -22.34
N ASP A 568 1.73 38.04 -23.25
CA ASP A 568 0.29 38.22 -23.02
C ASP A 568 -0.33 37.12 -22.14
N ARG A 569 0.28 35.92 -22.08
CA ARG A 569 -0.30 34.74 -21.42
C ARG A 569 0.73 34.00 -20.56
N LEU A 570 0.39 33.78 -19.30
CA LEU A 570 1.24 33.16 -18.28
C LEU A 570 0.64 31.85 -17.78
N ARG A 571 1.51 30.92 -17.37
CA ARG A 571 1.14 29.61 -16.80
C ARG A 571 1.28 29.61 -15.29
N ILE A 572 0.34 28.97 -14.60
CA ILE A 572 0.35 28.76 -13.16
C ILE A 572 0.35 27.25 -12.89
N ASP A 573 1.35 26.74 -12.17
CA ASP A 573 1.41 25.34 -11.77
C ASP A 573 0.96 25.14 -10.30
N GLY A 574 0.33 24.00 -10.02
CA GLY A 574 -0.30 23.67 -8.75
C GLY A 574 -0.39 22.16 -8.49
N ARG A 575 -1.04 21.74 -7.39
CA ARG A 575 -1.30 20.32 -7.06
C ARG A 575 -2.67 20.08 -6.44
N THR A 576 -3.26 18.92 -6.77
CA THR A 576 -4.51 18.43 -6.15
C THR A 576 -4.27 17.90 -4.72
N ASP A 577 -5.35 17.64 -3.96
CA ASP A 577 -5.30 16.99 -2.64
C ASP A 577 -4.68 15.58 -2.65
N GLN A 578 -4.60 14.95 -3.82
CA GLN A 578 -3.96 13.64 -3.97
C GLN A 578 -2.52 13.74 -4.42
N GLY A 579 -2.00 14.97 -4.57
CA GLY A 579 -0.63 15.22 -5.01
C GLY A 579 -0.47 15.18 -6.53
N ASP A 580 -1.56 15.08 -7.31
CA ASP A 580 -1.46 15.12 -8.77
C ASP A 580 -1.12 16.54 -9.26
N PRO A 581 -0.20 16.70 -10.22
CA PRO A 581 0.10 17.99 -10.82
C PRO A 581 -1.12 18.61 -11.53
N LEU A 582 -1.31 19.91 -11.36
CA LEU A 582 -2.40 20.70 -11.95
C LEU A 582 -1.82 21.99 -12.54
N ALA A 583 -2.42 22.53 -13.60
CA ALA A 583 -2.01 23.82 -14.15
C ALA A 583 -3.16 24.63 -14.76
N LEU A 584 -3.00 25.95 -14.74
CA LEU A 584 -3.90 26.93 -15.34
C LEU A 584 -3.11 27.92 -16.21
N THR A 585 -3.81 28.58 -17.12
CA THR A 585 -3.26 29.73 -17.86
C THR A 585 -4.12 30.96 -17.60
N GLY A 586 -3.49 32.14 -17.59
CA GLY A 586 -4.16 33.43 -17.42
C GLY A 586 -3.50 34.51 -18.28
N GLU A 587 -4.25 35.56 -18.59
CA GLU A 587 -3.73 36.74 -19.28
C GLU A 587 -3.13 37.71 -18.26
N ALA A 588 -1.93 38.22 -18.55
CA ALA A 588 -1.26 39.20 -17.69
C ALA A 588 -1.93 40.56 -17.85
N ALA A 589 -2.39 41.13 -16.73
CA ALA A 589 -2.92 42.48 -16.65
C ALA A 589 -2.00 43.35 -15.78
N PRO A 590 -1.80 44.64 -16.12
CA PRO A 590 -1.12 45.58 -15.25
C PRO A 590 -1.88 45.71 -13.93
N HIS A 591 -1.20 45.53 -12.81
CA HIS A 591 -1.75 45.76 -11.48
C HIS A 591 -1.27 47.13 -10.97
N ASP A 592 -2.09 47.84 -10.18
CA ASP A 592 -1.84 49.22 -9.70
C ASP A 592 -0.69 49.36 -8.68
N GLY A 593 0.25 48.41 -8.62
CA GLY A 593 1.45 48.45 -7.81
C GLY A 593 2.62 47.82 -8.56
N GLY A 594 3.69 48.59 -8.80
CA GLY A 594 4.81 48.21 -9.67
C GLY A 594 5.64 46.97 -9.26
N ARG A 595 5.24 46.22 -8.23
CA ARG A 595 5.88 44.98 -7.76
C ARG A 595 5.06 43.71 -8.02
N ASN A 596 3.77 43.84 -8.34
CA ASN A 596 2.85 42.71 -8.52
C ASN A 596 2.31 42.65 -9.95
N GLY A 597 2.00 41.46 -10.42
CA GLY A 597 1.21 41.22 -11.63
C GLY A 597 -0.17 40.68 -11.29
N GLU A 598 -1.16 40.95 -12.14
CA GLU A 598 -2.50 40.37 -12.04
C GLU A 598 -2.74 39.42 -13.21
N LEU A 599 -3.36 38.27 -12.94
CA LEU A 599 -3.82 37.31 -13.93
C LEU A 599 -5.34 37.37 -14.01
N VAL A 600 -5.83 37.66 -15.20
CA VAL A 600 -7.26 37.69 -15.53
C VAL A 600 -7.58 36.62 -16.58
N ARG A 601 -8.87 36.36 -16.80
CA ARG A 601 -9.35 35.39 -17.82
C ARG A 601 -8.70 34.01 -17.70
N LEU A 602 -8.76 33.42 -16.51
CA LEU A 602 -8.20 32.09 -16.22
C LEU A 602 -8.88 30.99 -17.05
N SER A 603 -8.11 29.99 -17.49
CA SER A 603 -8.60 28.88 -18.33
C SER A 603 -9.48 27.85 -17.60
N GLY A 604 -9.72 27.98 -16.29
CA GLY A 604 -10.57 27.09 -15.50
C GLY A 604 -10.95 27.70 -14.16
N GLU A 605 -12.05 27.22 -13.56
CA GLU A 605 -12.45 27.64 -12.22
C GLU A 605 -11.49 27.04 -11.17
N PRO A 606 -10.84 27.86 -10.32
CA PRO A 606 -9.97 27.39 -9.24
C PRO A 606 -10.77 26.83 -8.05
N GLU A 607 -11.88 26.10 -8.28
CA GLU A 607 -12.67 25.52 -7.19
C GLU A 607 -11.88 24.44 -6.44
N GLY A 608 -11.49 24.77 -5.21
CA GLY A 608 -10.68 23.99 -4.28
C GLY A 608 -9.59 24.89 -3.70
N TRP A 609 -9.76 25.32 -2.45
CA TRP A 609 -9.34 26.65 -1.95
C TRP A 609 -7.83 26.99 -1.89
N THR A 610 -6.89 26.15 -2.33
CA THR A 610 -5.45 26.44 -2.12
C THR A 610 -4.48 25.84 -3.15
N HIS A 611 -4.97 25.18 -4.19
CA HIS A 611 -4.11 24.40 -5.11
C HIS A 611 -3.09 25.22 -5.93
N PHE A 612 -3.17 26.55 -5.90
CA PHE A 612 -2.32 27.47 -6.67
C PHE A 612 -1.61 28.53 -5.84
N ARG A 613 -1.98 28.71 -4.57
CA ARG A 613 -1.40 29.74 -3.71
C ARG A 613 0.00 29.31 -3.27
N GLY A 614 1.01 30.12 -3.56
CA GLY A 614 2.44 29.82 -3.46
C GLY A 614 2.99 29.04 -4.68
N GLY A 615 2.16 28.82 -5.69
CA GLY A 615 2.52 28.16 -6.94
C GLY A 615 3.28 29.09 -7.89
N PRO A 616 4.14 28.54 -8.77
CA PRO A 616 4.95 29.34 -9.67
C PRO A 616 4.11 29.87 -10.83
N VAL A 617 4.35 31.13 -11.16
CA VAL A 617 3.92 31.75 -12.42
C VAL A 617 5.12 31.72 -13.37
N SER A 618 4.95 31.09 -14.52
CA SER A 618 6.04 30.86 -15.47
C SER A 618 5.65 31.11 -16.93
N VAL A 619 6.67 31.33 -17.74
CA VAL A 619 6.62 31.32 -19.21
C VAL A 619 7.83 30.53 -19.71
N ASP A 620 7.60 29.54 -20.59
CA ASP A 620 8.64 28.65 -21.13
C ASP A 620 9.57 28.02 -20.07
N GLY A 621 9.03 27.70 -18.89
CA GLY A 621 9.76 27.11 -17.77
C GLY A 621 10.62 28.08 -16.96
N ALA A 622 10.65 29.37 -17.32
CA ALA A 622 11.29 30.42 -16.54
C ALA A 622 10.30 31.05 -15.54
N LEU A 623 10.77 31.28 -14.32
CA LEU A 623 9.98 31.81 -13.23
C LEU A 623 9.79 33.32 -13.40
N VAL A 624 8.54 33.74 -13.57
CA VAL A 624 8.10 35.14 -13.68
C VAL A 624 7.66 35.68 -12.32
N GLY A 625 7.12 34.80 -11.47
CA GLY A 625 6.66 35.19 -10.14
C GLY A 625 5.99 34.06 -9.38
N VAL A 626 5.37 34.37 -8.25
CA VAL A 626 4.66 33.40 -7.40
C VAL A 626 3.29 33.92 -7.01
N VAL A 627 2.26 33.09 -7.17
CA VAL A 627 0.87 33.45 -6.86
C VAL A 627 0.72 33.63 -5.36
N HIS A 628 0.32 34.82 -4.91
CA HIS A 628 0.15 35.07 -3.48
C HIS A 628 -1.32 35.19 -3.07
N THR A 629 -2.20 35.65 -3.97
CA THR A 629 -3.64 35.76 -3.71
C THR A 629 -4.46 35.17 -4.84
N VAL A 630 -5.43 34.33 -4.48
CA VAL A 630 -6.34 33.65 -5.42
C VAL A 630 -7.75 34.16 -5.17
N TRP A 631 -8.42 34.63 -6.23
CA TRP A 631 -9.85 34.89 -6.24
C TRP A 631 -10.54 33.99 -7.25
N ARG A 632 -11.87 33.97 -7.24
CA ARG A 632 -12.69 33.12 -8.11
C ARG A 632 -12.36 33.26 -9.61
N ASN A 633 -12.09 34.48 -10.08
CA ASN A 633 -11.88 34.77 -11.52
C ASN A 633 -10.56 35.52 -11.82
N ARG A 634 -9.69 35.70 -10.83
CA ARG A 634 -8.39 36.38 -10.97
C ARG A 634 -7.39 35.89 -9.94
N MET A 635 -6.10 36.05 -10.23
CA MET A 635 -5.01 35.77 -9.28
C MET A 635 -4.03 36.94 -9.29
N VAL A 636 -3.38 37.23 -8.16
CA VAL A 636 -2.29 38.22 -8.08
C VAL A 636 -1.04 37.50 -7.62
N PHE A 637 0.06 37.81 -8.30
CA PHE A 637 1.37 37.20 -8.09
C PHE A 637 2.44 38.26 -7.91
N LEU A 638 3.45 37.94 -7.11
CA LEU A 638 4.60 38.82 -6.88
C LEU A 638 5.65 38.56 -7.97
N LEU A 639 6.19 39.61 -8.57
CA LEU A 639 7.21 39.50 -9.62
C LEU A 639 8.53 38.94 -9.07
N ALA A 640 9.18 38.10 -9.87
CA ALA A 640 10.52 37.57 -9.63
C ALA A 640 11.54 38.67 -9.28
N ASP A 641 11.54 39.78 -10.03
CA ASP A 641 12.45 40.91 -9.75
C ASP A 641 12.17 41.57 -8.42
N ALA A 642 10.89 41.74 -8.06
CA ALA A 642 10.52 42.33 -6.78
C ALA A 642 10.98 41.47 -5.60
N LEU A 643 11.18 40.16 -5.79
CA LEU A 643 11.83 39.28 -4.84
C LEU A 643 13.36 39.41 -4.88
N LEU A 644 13.98 39.37 -6.07
CA LEU A 644 15.44 39.45 -6.24
C LEU A 644 16.02 40.81 -5.83
N GLU A 645 15.26 41.89 -5.91
CA GLU A 645 15.66 43.21 -5.41
C GLU A 645 15.85 43.20 -3.88
N GLN A 646 15.18 42.30 -3.16
CA GLN A 646 15.28 42.24 -1.70
C GLN A 646 16.62 41.61 -1.29
N PRO A 647 17.50 42.36 -0.61
CA PRO A 647 18.83 41.85 -0.24
C PRO A 647 18.75 40.66 0.71
N GLY A 648 17.73 40.60 1.58
CA GLY A 648 17.48 39.46 2.46
C GLY A 648 17.12 38.18 1.70
N PHE A 649 16.36 38.30 0.61
CA PHE A 649 15.98 37.15 -0.21
C PHE A 649 17.19 36.60 -1.00
N ARG A 650 17.98 37.49 -1.62
CA ARG A 650 19.22 37.09 -2.32
C ARG A 650 20.24 36.45 -1.38
N ALA A 651 20.44 37.02 -0.19
CA ALA A 651 21.34 36.43 0.81
C ALA A 651 20.89 35.03 1.22
N ALA A 652 19.58 34.81 1.38
CA ALA A 652 19.02 33.49 1.68
C ALA A 652 19.21 32.50 0.52
N LEU A 653 19.11 32.95 -0.74
CA LEU A 653 19.31 32.14 -1.95
C LEU A 653 20.79 31.79 -2.18
N GLU A 654 21.72 32.72 -1.94
CA GLU A 654 23.18 32.52 -2.09
C GLU A 654 23.77 31.67 -0.95
N GLY A 655 23.33 31.91 0.29
CA GLY A 655 23.75 31.14 1.48
C GLY A 655 23.28 29.67 1.49
N SER A 656 22.43 29.29 0.54
CA SER A 656 21.94 27.92 0.36
C SER A 656 22.53 27.21 -0.87
N GLY A 657 23.35 27.90 -1.69
CA GLY A 657 24.06 27.38 -2.87
C GLY A 657 25.59 27.20 -2.71
N ARG A 658 26.21 27.72 -1.64
CA ARG A 658 27.54 27.26 -1.19
C ARG A 658 27.35 26.08 -0.24
N ALA A 659 27.72 24.90 -0.73
CA ALA A 659 28.10 23.81 0.15
C ALA A 659 29.28 24.29 1.03
N GLU A 660 29.00 24.69 2.28
CA GLU A 660 29.68 23.98 3.35
C GLU A 660 29.33 22.53 3.09
N ASP A 661 30.29 21.75 2.60
CA ASP A 661 30.14 20.32 2.44
C ASP A 661 30.42 19.71 3.83
N PRO A 662 29.39 19.41 4.66
CA PRO A 662 29.61 18.82 5.97
C PRO A 662 29.46 17.30 5.89
N ASP A 663 29.12 16.75 4.72
CA ASP A 663 28.68 15.37 4.57
C ASP A 663 29.87 14.41 4.43
N THR A 664 31.11 14.90 4.47
CA THR A 664 32.30 14.05 4.53
C THR A 664 32.76 13.71 5.95
N GLY A 665 32.26 14.37 7.00
CA GLY A 665 32.70 14.17 8.40
C GLY A 665 31.63 13.54 9.32
N VAL A 666 32.02 13.11 10.51
CA VAL A 666 31.08 12.63 11.56
C VAL A 666 30.84 13.76 12.55
N CYS A 667 29.59 14.03 12.90
CA CYS A 667 29.24 15.04 13.89
C CYS A 667 28.57 14.40 15.11
N LEU A 668 28.96 14.86 16.31
CA LEU A 668 28.26 14.58 17.56
C LEU A 668 27.43 15.81 17.93
N ALA A 669 26.12 15.66 18.01
CA ALA A 669 25.22 16.70 18.51
C ALA A 669 24.83 16.37 19.96
N VAL A 670 25.01 17.31 20.88
CA VAL A 670 24.86 17.11 22.32
C VAL A 670 23.87 18.11 22.91
N LEU A 671 22.93 17.63 23.72
CA LEU A 671 22.01 18.43 24.52
C LEU A 671 22.05 18.00 25.99
N PRO A 672 22.18 18.94 26.94
CA PRO A 672 22.03 18.62 28.35
C PRO A 672 20.58 18.37 28.74
N GLY A 673 20.39 17.46 29.70
CA GLY A 673 19.16 17.28 30.46
C GLY A 673 18.98 18.37 31.51
N ASP A 674 17.76 18.47 32.04
CA ASP A 674 17.39 19.44 33.07
C ASP A 674 17.36 18.76 34.45
N ASP A 675 18.49 18.18 34.87
CA ASP A 675 18.56 17.36 36.09
C ASP A 675 18.80 18.18 37.36
N GLY A 676 18.85 19.53 37.25
CA GLY A 676 19.11 20.43 38.39
C GLY A 676 20.49 20.30 39.05
N LEU A 677 21.41 19.52 38.46
CA LEU A 677 22.76 19.25 38.97
C LEU A 677 23.77 20.38 38.70
N ILE A 678 23.35 21.40 37.95
CA ILE A 678 24.21 22.50 37.51
C ILE A 678 24.04 23.69 38.48
N PRO A 679 25.13 24.37 38.90
CA PRO A 679 25.07 25.45 39.89
C PRO A 679 24.10 26.57 39.49
N ILE A 680 23.40 27.12 40.48
CA ILE A 680 22.47 28.24 40.31
C ILE A 680 23.25 29.45 39.75
N GLY A 681 22.94 29.83 38.50
CA GLY A 681 23.58 30.94 37.79
C GLY A 681 24.44 30.53 36.58
N SER A 682 24.74 29.25 36.42
CA SER A 682 25.38 28.69 35.22
C SER A 682 24.33 28.19 34.21
N SER A 683 24.60 28.36 32.91
CA SER A 683 23.75 27.80 31.83
C SER A 683 24.13 26.34 31.57
N PRO A 684 23.17 25.40 31.50
CA PRO A 684 23.44 24.00 31.18
C PRO A 684 24.25 23.80 29.90
N ILE A 685 23.99 24.64 28.90
CA ILE A 685 24.69 24.61 27.61
C ILE A 685 26.09 25.22 27.71
N ALA A 686 26.31 26.22 28.56
CA ALA A 686 27.66 26.75 28.79
C ALA A 686 28.54 25.70 29.50
N GLU A 687 28.01 25.02 30.52
CA GLU A 687 28.74 23.98 31.25
C GLU A 687 28.99 22.75 30.38
N THR A 688 28.00 22.33 29.59
CA THR A 688 28.16 21.23 28.62
C THR A 688 29.18 21.61 27.55
N ARG A 689 29.23 22.88 27.12
CA ARG A 689 30.25 23.36 26.18
C ARG A 689 31.65 23.23 26.77
N ASP A 690 31.85 23.64 28.01
CA ASP A 690 33.14 23.53 28.69
C ASP A 690 33.55 22.07 28.92
N MET A 691 32.60 21.21 29.30
CA MET A 691 32.79 19.76 29.35
C MET A 691 33.19 19.18 27.98
N LEU A 692 32.57 19.62 26.88
CA LEU A 692 32.93 19.18 25.53
C LEU A 692 34.30 19.69 25.07
N VAL A 693 34.71 20.90 25.48
CA VAL A 693 36.08 21.41 25.26
C VAL A 693 37.10 20.52 25.98
N GLU A 694 36.81 20.13 27.23
CA GLU A 694 37.64 19.19 27.98
C GLU A 694 37.64 17.79 27.34
N LEU A 695 36.50 17.33 26.84
CA LEU A 695 36.37 16.07 26.13
C LEU A 695 37.25 16.02 24.86
N ILE A 696 37.16 17.04 24.01
CA ILE A 696 37.96 17.16 22.79
C ILE A 696 39.45 17.14 23.13
N SER A 697 39.85 17.85 24.18
CA SER A 697 41.23 17.90 24.68
C SER A 697 41.71 16.55 25.21
N ARG A 698 40.94 15.88 26.08
CA ARG A 698 41.29 14.58 26.67
C ARG A 698 41.31 13.45 25.64
N ALA A 699 40.36 13.44 24.71
CA ALA A 699 40.31 12.49 23.60
C ALA A 699 41.46 12.70 22.59
N ARG A 700 42.16 13.85 22.65
CA ARG A 700 43.22 14.26 21.70
C ARG A 700 42.72 14.26 20.25
N VAL A 701 41.46 14.67 20.04
CA VAL A 701 40.79 14.69 18.74
C VAL A 701 40.72 16.13 18.23
N GLY A 702 41.04 16.35 16.94
CA GLY A 702 40.76 17.62 16.28
C GLY A 702 39.29 17.70 15.88
N GLY A 703 38.50 18.53 16.56
CA GLY A 703 37.08 18.76 16.25
C GLY A 703 36.70 20.23 16.39
N ARG A 704 35.74 20.69 15.57
CA ARG A 704 35.20 22.05 15.67
C ARG A 704 33.92 22.02 16.52
N LEU A 705 33.96 22.65 17.68
CA LEU A 705 32.79 22.85 18.53
C LEU A 705 32.01 24.10 18.09
N SER A 706 30.71 23.95 17.83
CA SER A 706 29.81 25.03 17.40
C SER A 706 28.41 24.84 18.00
N GLY A 707 27.49 25.80 17.81
CA GLY A 707 26.12 25.73 18.37
C GLY A 707 26.00 26.20 19.82
N GLY A 708 24.90 25.90 20.50
CA GLY A 708 24.70 26.23 21.92
C GLY A 708 24.37 27.69 22.22
N GLN A 709 23.52 28.33 21.41
CA GLN A 709 22.78 29.54 21.80
C GLN A 709 21.31 29.16 22.07
N GLY A 710 20.74 29.56 23.21
CA GLY A 710 19.37 29.17 23.58
C GLY A 710 19.28 27.65 23.73
N ASP A 711 18.26 27.01 23.15
CA ASP A 711 18.05 25.54 23.19
C ASP A 711 18.75 24.79 22.03
N GLU A 712 19.70 25.41 21.32
CA GLU A 712 20.42 24.75 20.24
C GLU A 712 21.42 23.69 20.76
N PRO A 713 21.51 22.52 20.10
CA PRO A 713 22.50 21.51 20.44
C PRO A 713 23.91 22.02 20.20
N LEU A 714 24.83 21.55 21.04
CA LEU A 714 26.25 21.71 20.83
C LEU A 714 26.70 20.69 19.78
N LEU A 715 27.41 21.13 18.75
CA LEU A 715 27.84 20.32 17.63
C LEU A 715 29.36 20.18 17.65
N VAL A 716 29.86 18.96 17.77
CA VAL A 716 31.27 18.62 17.61
C VAL A 716 31.46 17.97 16.24
N ALA A 717 31.89 18.77 15.27
CA ALA A 717 32.18 18.28 13.92
C ALA A 717 33.60 17.71 13.86
N VAL A 718 33.70 16.47 13.39
CA VAL A 718 34.96 15.75 13.18
C VAL A 718 35.12 15.50 11.69
N GLU A 719 36.05 16.24 11.09
CA GLU A 719 36.33 16.15 9.65
C GLU A 719 37.09 14.85 9.30
N PRO A 720 37.24 14.49 8.01
CA PRO A 720 38.21 13.50 7.55
C PRO A 720 39.69 13.95 7.72
N PRO A 721 40.67 13.04 7.58
CA PRO A 721 40.53 11.58 7.55
C PRO A 721 40.27 11.02 8.95
N SER A 722 39.79 9.78 9.03
CA SER A 722 39.51 9.10 10.30
C SER A 722 38.39 9.71 11.15
N ALA A 723 37.34 10.24 10.51
CA ALA A 723 36.23 10.89 11.19
C ALA A 723 35.47 9.93 12.13
N HIS A 724 35.30 8.65 11.74
CA HIS A 724 34.61 7.66 12.55
C HIS A 724 35.44 7.29 13.80
N ALA A 725 36.76 7.13 13.67
CA ALA A 725 37.60 6.80 14.81
C ALA A 725 37.69 7.93 15.81
N ARG A 726 37.82 9.15 15.31
CA ARG A 726 37.86 10.35 16.15
C ARG A 726 36.51 10.61 16.84
N ALA A 727 35.39 10.38 16.17
CA ALA A 727 34.07 10.40 16.80
C ALA A 727 33.91 9.30 17.86
N GLY A 728 34.43 8.10 17.59
CA GLY A 728 34.42 6.98 18.53
C GLY A 728 35.25 7.26 19.79
N HIS A 729 36.44 7.85 19.65
CA HIS A 729 37.26 8.29 20.79
C HIS A 729 36.55 9.34 21.66
N LEU A 730 35.82 10.28 21.05
CA LEU A 730 35.01 11.26 21.78
C LEU A 730 33.89 10.57 22.57
N LEU A 731 33.17 9.61 21.97
CA LEU A 731 32.11 8.87 22.67
C LEU A 731 32.65 8.01 23.82
N SER A 732 33.77 7.30 23.62
CA SER A 732 34.38 6.47 24.66
C SER A 732 34.92 7.29 25.83
N ALA A 733 35.36 8.52 25.60
CA ALA A 733 35.83 9.42 26.66
C ALA A 733 34.69 10.20 27.36
N LEU A 734 33.52 10.33 26.71
CA LEU A 734 32.43 11.21 27.13
C LEU A 734 32.00 10.98 28.58
N ARG A 735 31.76 9.72 28.95
CA ARG A 735 31.31 9.35 30.29
C ARG A 735 32.33 9.74 31.37
N GLY A 736 33.60 9.38 31.17
CA GLY A 736 34.66 9.69 32.13
C GLY A 736 34.89 11.20 32.30
N VAL A 737 34.65 11.99 31.25
CA VAL A 737 34.66 13.45 31.35
C VAL A 737 33.41 13.98 32.05
N ALA A 738 32.22 13.46 31.73
CA ALA A 738 30.97 13.88 32.36
C ALA A 738 30.98 13.61 33.89
N VAL A 739 31.45 12.43 34.31
CA VAL A 739 31.62 12.07 35.74
C VAL A 739 32.62 13.00 36.42
N GLY A 740 33.83 13.14 35.86
CA GLY A 740 34.86 14.00 36.45
C GLY A 740 34.53 15.50 36.41
N TYR A 741 33.62 15.93 35.53
CA TYR A 741 33.08 17.28 35.48
C TYR A 741 31.97 17.46 36.54
N GLY A 742 31.14 16.44 36.76
CA GLY A 742 30.13 16.38 37.83
C GLY A 742 30.75 16.44 39.24
N ASP A 743 31.85 15.73 39.46
CA ASP A 743 32.61 15.73 40.72
C ASP A 743 33.14 17.12 41.14
N ARG A 744 33.19 18.10 40.22
CA ARG A 744 33.53 19.50 40.55
C ARG A 744 32.44 20.21 41.34
N TRP A 745 31.21 19.72 41.26
CA TRP A 745 30.02 20.38 41.77
C TRP A 745 29.29 19.54 42.83
N MET A 746 29.20 18.21 42.64
CA MET A 746 28.72 17.24 43.63
C MET A 746 29.41 15.88 43.44
N GLU A 747 29.95 15.30 44.51
CA GLU A 747 30.60 13.98 44.49
C GLU A 747 29.65 12.91 43.92
N GLY A 748 30.00 12.38 42.74
CA GLY A 748 29.32 11.24 42.11
C GLY A 748 28.09 11.54 41.25
N ALA A 749 27.71 12.81 41.03
CA ALA A 749 26.55 13.18 40.20
C ALA A 749 26.97 13.94 38.93
N HIS A 750 26.61 13.42 37.75
CA HIS A 750 26.90 14.04 36.44
C HIS A 750 25.61 14.40 35.67
N PRO A 751 25.65 15.40 34.77
CA PRO A 751 24.47 15.80 34.01
C PRO A 751 24.05 14.69 33.02
N SER A 752 22.74 14.54 32.83
CA SER A 752 22.16 13.74 31.77
C SER A 752 22.41 14.41 30.43
N LEU A 753 22.67 13.63 29.39
CA LEU A 753 23.03 14.11 28.06
C LEU A 753 22.27 13.31 27.00
N ALA A 754 21.71 14.01 26.02
CA ALA A 754 21.33 13.40 24.75
C ALA A 754 22.45 13.64 23.73
N VAL A 755 22.93 12.57 23.10
CA VAL A 755 24.00 12.58 22.11
C VAL A 755 23.54 11.88 20.85
N ALA A 756 23.49 12.61 19.74
CA ALA A 756 23.21 12.04 18.44
C ALA A 756 24.42 12.08 17.51
N LEU A 757 24.63 11.01 16.75
CA LEU A 757 25.68 10.92 15.73
C LEU A 757 25.07 10.86 14.34
N GLY A 758 25.72 11.56 13.41
CA GLY A 758 25.37 11.52 12.00
C GLY A 758 26.54 11.89 11.11
N LEU A 759 26.39 11.60 9.82
CA LEU A 759 27.28 12.07 8.77
C LEU A 759 26.94 13.55 8.52
N GLY A 760 27.77 14.42 9.06
CA GLY A 760 27.58 15.86 9.04
C GLY A 760 26.69 16.43 10.15
N THR A 761 26.79 17.74 10.31
CA THR A 761 26.18 18.51 11.42
C THR A 761 24.66 18.55 11.39
N ARG A 762 24.06 18.50 10.20
CA ARG A 762 22.60 18.58 10.01
C ARG A 762 21.91 17.31 10.48
N GLU A 763 22.46 16.16 10.11
CA GLU A 763 21.88 14.86 10.42
C GLU A 763 21.92 14.63 11.94
N ALA A 764 23.09 14.83 12.57
CA ALA A 764 23.24 14.76 14.02
C ALA A 764 22.34 15.76 14.76
N GLY A 765 22.31 17.02 14.31
CA GLY A 765 21.55 18.08 14.96
C GLY A 765 20.02 17.93 14.84
N ARG A 766 19.51 17.30 13.78
CA ARG A 766 18.09 16.95 13.67
C ARG A 766 17.75 15.79 14.60
N LEU A 767 18.59 14.77 14.61
CA LEU A 767 18.35 13.56 15.37
C LEU A 767 18.37 13.81 16.89
N VAL A 768 19.31 14.59 17.44
CA VAL A 768 19.36 14.87 18.89
C VAL A 768 18.13 15.61 19.41
N ARG A 769 17.47 16.39 18.54
CA ARG A 769 16.24 17.13 18.85
C ARG A 769 14.98 16.35 18.52
N HIS A 770 15.11 15.11 18.07
CA HIS A 770 13.95 14.31 17.72
C HIS A 770 13.07 14.10 18.98
N PRO A 771 11.73 14.23 18.89
CA PRO A 771 10.84 14.11 20.04
C PRO A 771 11.05 12.85 20.87
N ALA A 772 11.35 11.72 20.23
CA ALA A 772 11.69 10.46 20.91
C ALA A 772 12.96 10.57 21.77
N VAL A 773 14.02 11.20 21.26
CA VAL A 773 15.29 11.40 22.00
C VAL A 773 15.08 12.33 23.19
N LEU A 774 14.35 13.44 22.98
CA LEU A 774 14.05 14.39 24.05
C LEU A 774 13.12 13.81 25.12
N GLU A 775 12.16 12.98 24.71
CA GLU A 775 11.25 12.30 25.63
C GLU A 775 12.00 11.28 26.50
N LEU A 776 12.90 10.51 25.90
CA LEU A 776 13.78 9.61 26.63
C LEU A 776 14.67 10.38 27.61
N LEU A 777 15.24 11.52 27.21
CA LEU A 777 16.06 12.36 28.09
C LEU A 777 15.27 12.87 29.31
N ARG A 778 13.99 13.24 29.11
CA ARG A 778 13.10 13.73 30.18
C ARG A 778 12.54 12.64 31.11
N ARG A 779 12.40 11.41 30.62
CA ARG A 779 11.77 10.30 31.38
C ARG A 779 12.68 9.67 32.42
N THR A 780 13.96 9.98 32.39
CA THR A 780 14.94 9.35 33.26
C THR A 780 15.04 10.09 34.58
N ASP A 781 14.49 9.49 35.63
CA ASP A 781 14.52 10.01 37.01
C ASP A 781 15.92 9.89 37.66
N ALA A 782 16.90 9.32 36.97
CA ALA A 782 18.25 9.07 37.47
C ALA A 782 19.25 10.13 36.96
N SER A 783 19.92 10.79 37.89
CA SER A 783 21.03 11.71 37.59
C SER A 783 22.08 11.00 36.73
N GLY A 784 22.44 11.59 35.59
CA GLY A 784 23.55 11.12 34.77
C GLY A 784 23.17 10.15 33.66
N THR A 785 21.95 10.26 33.13
CA THR A 785 21.48 9.42 32.02
C THR A 785 22.08 9.85 30.69
N LEU A 786 22.54 8.89 29.89
CA LEU A 786 22.99 9.13 28.52
C LEU A 786 22.01 8.56 27.50
N VAL A 787 21.34 9.42 26.74
CA VAL A 787 20.51 9.03 25.59
C VAL A 787 21.35 9.08 24.33
N LEU A 788 21.44 7.97 23.61
CA LEU A 788 22.24 7.88 22.39
C LEU A 788 21.33 7.72 21.17
N ALA A 789 21.63 8.47 20.13
CA ALA A 789 20.96 8.33 18.84
C ALA A 789 21.97 8.24 17.68
N VAL A 790 21.66 7.43 16.67
CA VAL A 790 22.49 7.23 15.48
C VAL A 790 21.63 7.43 14.24
N SER A 791 22.13 8.22 13.29
CA SER A 791 21.40 8.48 12.05
C SER A 791 21.24 7.23 11.20
N HIS A 792 20.21 7.20 10.35
CA HIS A 792 19.97 6.04 9.48
C HIS A 792 21.17 5.76 8.57
N ARG A 793 21.83 6.79 8.03
CA ARG A 793 22.98 6.60 7.14
C ARG A 793 24.21 6.07 7.87
N LEU A 794 24.54 6.67 9.01
CA LEU A 794 25.65 6.18 9.82
C LEU A 794 25.36 4.77 10.33
N HIS A 795 24.11 4.48 10.71
CA HIS A 795 23.67 3.15 11.08
C HIS A 795 23.77 2.17 9.89
N ALA A 796 23.34 2.55 8.69
CA ALA A 796 23.43 1.72 7.49
C ALA A 796 24.89 1.45 7.07
N ASP A 797 25.77 2.44 7.24
CA ASP A 797 27.22 2.24 7.05
C ASP A 797 27.76 1.24 8.07
N LEU A 798 27.40 1.36 9.35
CA LEU A 798 27.79 0.40 10.38
C LEU A 798 27.18 -0.99 10.14
N ASP A 799 25.90 -1.09 9.77
CA ASP A 799 25.19 -2.34 9.45
C ASP A 799 25.80 -3.01 8.21
N GLY A 800 26.09 -2.26 7.15
CA GLY A 800 26.77 -2.78 5.96
C GLY A 800 28.19 -3.28 6.26
N LEU A 801 28.89 -2.66 7.23
CA LEU A 801 30.26 -3.04 7.58
C LEU A 801 30.32 -4.23 8.56
N PHE A 802 29.37 -4.34 9.48
CA PHE A 802 29.41 -5.26 10.61
C PHE A 802 28.23 -6.25 10.67
N GLY A 803 27.27 -6.14 9.76
CA GLY A 803 26.02 -6.92 9.74
C GLY A 803 25.10 -6.70 10.94
N PHE A 804 25.36 -5.69 11.75
CA PHE A 804 24.91 -5.48 13.14
C PHE A 804 23.53 -6.09 13.53
N PRO A 805 23.42 -6.74 14.70
CA PRO A 805 22.29 -6.53 15.58
C PRO A 805 22.58 -5.22 16.28
N ASP A 806 21.58 -4.69 16.92
CA ASP A 806 21.78 -3.57 17.81
C ASP A 806 22.59 -3.99 19.07
N PRO A 807 23.89 -3.64 19.26
CA PRO A 807 24.57 -3.79 20.55
C PRO A 807 24.12 -2.73 21.54
N VAL A 808 23.27 -1.80 21.11
CA VAL A 808 22.55 -0.82 21.90
C VAL A 808 21.11 -1.13 21.54
N GLU A 809 20.19 -1.42 22.46
CA GLU A 809 18.78 -1.64 22.11
C GLU A 809 18.22 -0.36 21.46
N LEU A 810 18.50 -0.13 20.19
CA LEU A 810 18.09 1.07 19.48
C LEU A 810 16.68 0.81 18.96
N GLU A 811 15.76 1.60 19.44
CA GLU A 811 14.44 1.67 18.87
C GLU A 811 14.50 2.59 17.65
N ARG A 812 13.90 2.14 16.54
CA ARG A 812 13.81 2.96 15.35
C ARG A 812 13.03 4.23 15.67
N VAL A 813 13.63 5.36 15.32
CA VAL A 813 13.05 6.68 15.47
C VAL A 813 12.24 6.98 14.21
N GLY A 814 10.92 7.14 14.34
CA GLY A 814 10.08 7.64 13.24
C GLY A 814 9.91 6.68 12.04
N THR A 815 9.95 7.23 10.82
CA THR A 815 9.80 6.48 9.55
C THR A 815 11.09 5.75 9.14
N ALA A 816 11.08 5.00 8.03
CA ALA A 816 12.16 4.05 7.68
C ALA A 816 13.58 4.66 7.56
N ASP A 817 13.71 5.98 7.37
CA ASP A 817 14.97 6.65 7.00
C ASP A 817 15.49 7.68 8.06
N GLU A 818 14.90 7.79 9.25
CA GLU A 818 15.19 8.89 10.19
C GLU A 818 16.36 8.60 11.16
N GLY A 819 16.44 7.39 11.74
CA GLY A 819 17.52 7.00 12.64
C GLY A 819 17.08 6.07 13.76
N TRP A 820 17.93 5.93 14.76
CA TRP A 820 17.86 4.90 15.81
C TRP A 820 18.20 5.54 17.16
N VAL A 821 17.48 5.22 18.24
CA VAL A 821 17.69 5.81 19.58
C VAL A 821 17.60 4.76 20.69
N SER A 822 18.41 4.90 21.72
CA SER A 822 18.27 4.14 22.96
C SER A 822 18.58 5.01 24.17
N VAL A 823 17.92 4.71 25.29
CA VAL A 823 18.44 5.10 26.61
C VAL A 823 19.54 4.11 26.91
N ALA A 824 20.79 4.55 26.91
CA ALA A 824 21.92 3.65 27.03
C ALA A 824 21.96 3.00 28.44
N PRO A 825 21.72 1.68 28.62
CA PRO A 825 22.25 1.01 29.79
C PRO A 825 23.78 0.93 29.63
N GLU A 826 24.52 1.22 30.69
CA GLU A 826 25.99 1.12 30.64
C GLU A 826 26.37 -0.33 30.26
N PRO A 827 27.21 -0.58 29.22
CA PRO A 827 28.14 0.34 28.55
C PRO A 827 27.81 0.67 27.06
N ALA A 828 26.59 1.11 26.72
CA ALA A 828 26.18 1.34 25.32
C ALA A 828 26.97 2.44 24.54
N ALA A 829 27.34 3.57 25.16
CA ALA A 829 28.16 4.60 24.49
C ALA A 829 29.58 4.13 24.17
N GLU A 830 30.17 3.33 25.05
CA GLU A 830 31.50 2.76 24.85
C GLU A 830 31.46 1.69 23.74
N ARG A 831 30.40 0.88 23.68
CA ARG A 831 30.17 -0.09 22.60
C ARG A 831 30.03 0.59 21.24
N LEU A 832 29.25 1.66 21.15
CA LEU A 832 29.09 2.45 19.93
C LEU A 832 30.37 3.21 19.55
N GLY A 833 31.05 3.81 20.54
CA GLY A 833 32.34 4.48 20.34
C GLY A 833 33.40 3.54 19.79
N TYR A 834 33.49 2.33 20.32
CA TYR A 834 34.37 1.30 19.76
C TYR A 834 33.94 0.93 18.33
N ALA A 835 32.64 0.72 18.07
CA ALA A 835 32.15 0.34 16.75
C ALA A 835 32.56 1.35 15.69
N LEU A 836 32.52 2.65 16.00
CA LEU A 836 32.98 3.72 15.11
C LEU A 836 34.51 3.73 14.92
N MET A 837 35.29 3.49 15.97
CA MET A 837 36.75 3.30 15.85
C MET A 837 37.12 2.13 14.94
N GLU A 838 36.39 1.03 15.05
CA GLU A 838 36.58 -0.13 14.19
C GLU A 838 36.04 0.11 12.78
N ALA A 839 34.95 0.86 12.62
CA ALA A 839 34.39 1.23 11.32
C ALA A 839 35.41 2.02 10.52
N ASP A 840 36.05 2.99 11.17
CA ASP A 840 37.14 3.77 10.59
C ASP A 840 38.31 2.90 10.16
N ARG A 841 38.74 1.95 11.00
CA ARG A 841 39.81 1.00 10.67
C ARG A 841 39.44 0.17 9.44
N LEU A 842 38.20 -0.29 9.36
CA LEU A 842 37.65 -1.12 8.28
C LEU A 842 37.33 -0.35 6.99
N LEU A 843 37.00 0.93 7.09
CA LEU A 843 36.78 1.86 5.98
C LEU A 843 38.11 2.40 5.44
N ALA A 844 39.10 2.59 6.31
CA ALA A 844 40.47 2.95 5.95
C ALA A 844 41.22 1.81 5.26
N GLU A 845 40.80 0.55 5.46
CA GLU A 845 41.23 -0.60 4.67
C GLU A 845 40.65 -0.50 3.25
N THR A 846 41.33 0.29 2.42
CA THR A 846 41.24 0.18 0.95
C THR A 846 41.35 -1.28 0.57
N VAL A 847 40.51 -1.74 -0.35
CA VAL A 847 40.66 -3.07 -0.93
C VAL A 847 42.08 -3.18 -1.49
N ASP A 848 42.92 -3.99 -0.84
CA ASP A 848 44.35 -4.09 -1.11
C ASP A 848 44.66 -5.07 -2.26
N TRP A 849 43.63 -5.65 -2.87
CA TRP A 849 43.72 -6.53 -4.02
C TRP A 849 43.24 -5.84 -5.32
N PRO A 850 43.78 -6.26 -6.49
CA PRO A 850 43.33 -5.75 -7.77
C PRO A 850 41.87 -6.15 -8.01
N THR A 851 40.96 -5.18 -8.12
CA THR A 851 39.53 -5.41 -8.32
C THR A 851 39.16 -5.59 -9.81
N CYS A 852 37.99 -6.20 -10.05
CA CYS A 852 37.46 -6.50 -11.37
C CYS A 852 37.14 -5.23 -12.19
N GLY A 853 36.53 -4.23 -11.56
CA GLY A 853 36.30 -2.92 -12.19
C GLY A 853 35.18 -2.88 -13.25
N VAL A 854 34.38 -3.94 -13.38
CA VAL A 854 33.18 -3.95 -14.25
C VAL A 854 32.06 -3.18 -13.58
N ASP A 855 31.45 -2.22 -14.29
CA ASP A 855 30.29 -1.47 -13.83
C ASP A 855 29.04 -2.35 -13.82
N VAL A 856 28.38 -2.43 -12.66
CA VAL A 856 27.14 -3.19 -12.46
C VAL A 856 25.99 -2.19 -12.34
N ALA A 857 24.93 -2.37 -13.12
CA ALA A 857 23.79 -1.45 -13.14
C ALA A 857 23.19 -1.29 -11.72
N GLY A 858 23.36 -0.09 -11.13
CA GLY A 858 22.84 0.24 -9.81
C GLY A 858 23.82 0.07 -8.63
N SER A 859 25.10 -0.23 -8.83
CA SER A 859 26.13 -0.18 -7.76
C SER A 859 27.47 0.40 -8.22
N ALA A 860 28.39 0.64 -7.28
CA ALA A 860 29.80 0.91 -7.57
C ALA A 860 30.47 -0.27 -8.34
N ALA A 861 31.61 -0.02 -8.97
CA ALA A 861 32.37 -1.00 -9.74
C ALA A 861 32.65 -2.30 -8.96
N CYS A 862 32.59 -3.45 -9.65
CA CYS A 862 32.73 -4.76 -9.02
C CYS A 862 34.05 -4.91 -8.23
N ALA A 863 33.92 -5.20 -6.92
CA ALA A 863 35.03 -5.34 -5.97
C ALA A 863 35.73 -6.72 -5.97
N GLY A 864 35.27 -7.66 -6.82
CA GLY A 864 35.82 -9.01 -6.91
C GLY A 864 37.28 -9.01 -7.34
N ILE A 865 38.09 -9.88 -6.73
CA ILE A 865 39.51 -10.00 -7.03
C ILE A 865 39.72 -10.44 -8.48
N ARG A 866 40.65 -9.78 -9.16
CA ARG A 866 41.13 -10.18 -10.48
C ARG A 866 41.95 -11.47 -10.35
N LEU A 867 41.47 -12.54 -10.96
CA LEU A 867 42.16 -13.84 -10.90
C LEU A 867 43.49 -13.80 -11.66
N SER A 868 44.52 -14.44 -11.10
CA SER A 868 45.84 -14.54 -11.73
C SER A 868 45.75 -15.17 -13.12
N GLY A 869 46.20 -14.45 -14.14
CA GLY A 869 46.11 -14.86 -15.55
C GLY A 869 44.82 -14.42 -16.27
N TYR A 870 43.88 -13.81 -15.56
CA TYR A 870 42.62 -13.30 -16.12
C TYR A 870 42.44 -11.79 -15.84
N GLY A 871 41.68 -11.10 -16.67
CA GLY A 871 41.41 -9.66 -16.51
C GLY A 871 40.34 -9.31 -15.47
N ARG A 872 39.62 -10.32 -14.94
CA ARG A 872 38.37 -10.15 -14.18
C ARG A 872 38.27 -11.14 -13.01
N CYS A 873 37.24 -10.98 -12.17
CA CYS A 873 36.90 -11.95 -11.14
C CYS A 873 36.15 -13.16 -11.70
N LEU A 874 36.07 -14.25 -10.92
CA LEU A 874 35.45 -15.51 -11.36
C LEU A 874 34.02 -15.33 -11.89
N ALA A 875 33.23 -14.45 -11.26
CA ALA A 875 31.84 -14.17 -11.65
C ALA A 875 31.70 -13.43 -13.00
N HIS A 876 32.76 -12.75 -13.44
CA HIS A 876 32.76 -11.94 -14.66
C HIS A 876 33.72 -12.48 -15.75
N LEU A 877 34.25 -13.69 -15.54
CA LEU A 877 34.97 -14.41 -16.59
C LEU A 877 34.02 -14.81 -17.71
N GLU A 878 34.53 -14.88 -18.93
CA GLU A 878 33.76 -15.47 -20.02
C GLU A 878 33.57 -16.98 -19.77
N ALA A 879 32.49 -17.55 -20.29
CA ALA A 879 32.13 -18.95 -20.01
C ALA A 879 33.23 -19.97 -20.38
N GLN A 880 34.10 -19.66 -21.34
CA GLN A 880 35.24 -20.51 -21.69
C GLN A 880 36.40 -20.38 -20.70
N GLU A 881 36.69 -19.16 -20.24
CA GLU A 881 37.71 -18.85 -19.24
C GLU A 881 37.35 -19.43 -17.88
N GLU A 882 36.08 -19.32 -17.47
CA GLU A 882 35.57 -19.91 -16.23
C GLU A 882 35.76 -21.43 -16.22
N ARG A 883 35.40 -22.11 -17.31
CA ARG A 883 35.60 -23.56 -17.46
C ARG A 883 37.08 -23.95 -17.39
N ALA A 884 37.96 -23.15 -18.00
CA ALA A 884 39.39 -23.40 -17.97
C ALA A 884 39.98 -23.24 -16.56
N TYR A 885 39.58 -22.18 -15.84
CA TYR A 885 39.98 -21.95 -14.46
C TYR A 885 39.53 -23.11 -13.55
N LEU A 886 38.25 -23.49 -13.62
CA LEU A 886 37.69 -24.57 -12.80
C LEU A 886 38.35 -25.92 -13.11
N ALA A 887 38.65 -26.23 -14.37
CA ALA A 887 39.30 -27.48 -14.76
C ALA A 887 40.77 -27.59 -14.28
N ALA A 888 41.42 -26.46 -13.97
CA ALA A 888 42.79 -26.43 -13.47
C ALA A 888 42.88 -26.68 -11.95
N LEU A 889 41.76 -26.60 -11.22
CA LEU A 889 41.72 -26.83 -9.79
C LEU A 889 41.91 -28.32 -9.48
N VAL A 890 42.63 -28.59 -8.39
CA VAL A 890 42.80 -29.93 -7.82
C VAL A 890 42.32 -29.93 -6.36
N PRO A 891 41.83 -31.05 -5.81
CA PRO A 891 41.45 -31.12 -4.41
C PRO A 891 42.60 -30.68 -3.50
N GLY A 892 42.35 -29.74 -2.61
CA GLY A 892 43.35 -29.11 -1.75
C GLY A 892 44.11 -27.93 -2.38
N ALA A 893 43.75 -27.50 -3.59
CA ALA A 893 44.33 -26.30 -4.21
C ALA A 893 43.99 -25.02 -3.41
N PRO A 894 44.89 -24.01 -3.42
CA PRO A 894 44.58 -22.71 -2.89
C PRO A 894 43.55 -21.98 -3.76
N VAL A 895 42.63 -21.26 -3.14
CA VAL A 895 41.63 -20.42 -3.82
C VAL A 895 41.61 -19.03 -3.21
N ASP A 896 41.78 -18.00 -4.04
CA ASP A 896 41.60 -16.60 -3.66
C ASP A 896 40.48 -16.01 -4.50
N LEU A 897 39.32 -15.83 -3.86
CA LEU A 897 38.05 -15.44 -4.47
C LEU A 897 37.42 -14.26 -3.70
N ARG A 898 38.26 -13.44 -3.06
CA ARG A 898 37.84 -12.24 -2.33
C ARG A 898 36.98 -11.31 -3.18
N GLY A 899 35.95 -10.70 -2.58
CA GLY A 899 35.03 -9.77 -3.22
C GLY A 899 34.12 -10.36 -4.32
N THR A 900 34.17 -11.66 -4.58
CA THR A 900 33.44 -12.28 -5.69
C THR A 900 32.00 -12.62 -5.30
N THR A 901 31.05 -12.35 -6.21
CA THR A 901 29.65 -12.76 -6.05
C THR A 901 29.40 -14.13 -6.68
N PHE A 902 28.90 -15.09 -5.91
CA PHE A 902 28.51 -16.42 -6.35
C PHE A 902 27.00 -16.48 -6.54
N ALA A 903 26.58 -16.40 -7.78
CA ALA A 903 25.20 -16.56 -8.23
C ALA A 903 25.15 -17.51 -9.44
N ASP A 904 23.94 -17.87 -9.86
CA ASP A 904 23.69 -18.69 -11.04
C ASP A 904 24.43 -20.05 -11.01
N GLY A 905 24.50 -20.67 -9.83
CA GLY A 905 25.12 -21.98 -9.64
C GLY A 905 26.63 -22.00 -9.81
N LEU A 906 27.31 -20.87 -9.64
CA LEU A 906 28.77 -20.76 -9.68
C LEU A 906 29.44 -21.48 -8.51
N LEU A 907 28.88 -21.39 -7.30
CA LEU A 907 29.44 -22.06 -6.12
C LEU A 907 29.39 -23.61 -6.25
N PRO A 908 28.26 -24.23 -6.64
CA PRO A 908 28.20 -25.67 -6.92
C PRO A 908 29.24 -26.13 -7.95
N ARG A 909 29.48 -25.33 -9.01
CA ARG A 909 30.50 -25.63 -10.03
C ARG A 909 31.92 -25.60 -9.44
N LEU A 910 32.24 -24.60 -8.64
CA LEU A 910 33.53 -24.49 -7.94
C LEU A 910 33.77 -25.69 -7.02
N LEU A 911 32.82 -26.02 -6.15
CA LEU A 911 32.98 -27.12 -5.19
C LEU A 911 33.10 -28.49 -5.90
N SER A 912 32.41 -28.67 -7.02
CA SER A 912 32.51 -29.90 -7.82
C SER A 912 33.90 -30.07 -8.46
N ALA A 913 34.60 -28.98 -8.77
CA ALA A 913 35.96 -29.03 -9.29
C ALA A 913 37.00 -29.44 -8.23
N LEU A 914 36.69 -29.24 -6.95
CA LEU A 914 37.57 -29.54 -5.81
C LEU A 914 37.25 -30.90 -5.15
N GLU A 915 36.36 -31.69 -5.75
CA GLU A 915 35.96 -33.00 -5.25
C GLU A 915 37.00 -34.08 -5.63
N PRO A 916 37.54 -34.86 -4.67
CA PRO A 916 38.50 -35.92 -4.97
C PRO A 916 37.92 -37.02 -5.85
N ARG A 917 38.76 -37.60 -6.73
CA ARG A 917 38.35 -38.74 -7.60
C ARG A 917 38.07 -40.02 -6.81
N SER A 918 38.69 -40.19 -5.64
CA SER A 918 38.34 -41.21 -4.66
C SER A 918 37.23 -40.65 -3.77
N SER A 919 36.07 -41.30 -3.69
CA SER A 919 34.93 -40.89 -2.85
C SER A 919 35.39 -40.37 -1.48
N GLY A 920 35.26 -39.06 -1.26
CA GLY A 920 35.81 -38.36 -0.11
C GLY A 920 35.33 -36.91 -0.05
N PRO A 921 35.65 -36.20 1.05
CA PRO A 921 35.22 -34.82 1.27
C PRO A 921 35.78 -33.86 0.21
N VAL A 922 35.05 -32.79 -0.11
CA VAL A 922 35.57 -31.68 -0.94
C VAL A 922 36.74 -31.05 -0.19
N ARG A 923 37.90 -30.90 -0.83
CA ARG A 923 39.11 -30.38 -0.18
C ARG A 923 39.50 -29.01 -0.72
N LEU A 924 39.61 -28.05 0.16
CA LEU A 924 40.16 -26.73 -0.11
C LEU A 924 41.48 -26.56 0.64
N GLY A 925 42.51 -26.07 -0.05
CA GLY A 925 43.77 -25.66 0.57
C GLY A 925 43.61 -24.32 1.30
N PRO A 926 44.59 -23.40 1.19
CA PRO A 926 44.40 -22.01 1.60
C PRO A 926 43.22 -21.39 0.86
N ALA A 927 42.18 -20.96 1.57
CA ALA A 927 40.94 -20.47 0.99
C ALA A 927 40.62 -19.06 1.48
N ALA A 928 40.56 -18.07 0.57
CA ALA A 928 40.24 -16.68 0.87
C ALA A 928 38.96 -16.25 0.13
N PHE A 929 37.93 -15.95 0.90
CA PHE A 929 36.60 -15.50 0.46
C PHE A 929 36.21 -14.18 1.13
N ASP A 930 37.20 -13.39 1.55
CA ASP A 930 36.95 -12.13 2.25
C ASP A 930 36.10 -11.19 1.36
N ARG A 931 35.03 -10.62 1.93
CA ARG A 931 34.05 -9.78 1.23
C ARG A 931 33.33 -10.47 0.05
N ALA A 932 33.35 -11.81 -0.06
CA ALA A 932 32.60 -12.53 -1.07
C ALA A 932 31.09 -12.53 -0.77
N HIS A 933 30.24 -12.62 -1.80
CA HIS A 933 28.78 -12.67 -1.65
C HIS A 933 28.21 -13.96 -2.22
N PHE A 934 27.69 -14.84 -1.38
CA PHE A 934 27.10 -16.12 -1.75
C PHE A 934 25.58 -16.00 -1.85
N VAL A 935 25.09 -15.81 -3.07
CA VAL A 935 23.65 -15.91 -3.38
C VAL A 935 23.25 -17.37 -3.54
N ASP A 936 24.11 -18.17 -4.17
CA ASP A 936 24.01 -19.63 -4.17
C ASP A 936 24.13 -20.18 -2.73
N GLY A 937 23.32 -21.18 -2.38
CA GLY A 937 23.43 -21.88 -1.10
C GLY A 937 24.66 -22.79 -1.01
N TRP A 938 25.34 -22.77 0.13
CA TRP A 938 26.45 -23.67 0.43
C TRP A 938 25.91 -25.01 0.92
N ASN A 939 25.62 -25.93 -0.01
CA ASN A 939 24.86 -27.16 0.25
C ASN A 939 25.71 -28.44 0.27
N ARG A 940 27.00 -28.37 0.65
CA ARG A 940 27.91 -29.53 0.68
C ARG A 940 28.22 -29.94 2.12
N VAL A 941 28.05 -31.23 2.41
CA VAL A 941 28.38 -31.85 3.71
C VAL A 941 29.83 -32.32 3.69
N ASP A 942 30.46 -32.33 4.85
CA ASP A 942 31.83 -32.83 5.07
C ASP A 942 32.88 -32.10 4.21
N VAL A 943 32.84 -30.76 4.12
CA VAL A 943 33.89 -29.98 3.44
C VAL A 943 35.15 -29.91 4.30
N GLU A 944 36.32 -30.17 3.74
CA GLU A 944 37.60 -30.15 4.43
C GLU A 944 38.46 -28.96 3.97
N PHE A 945 38.71 -28.02 4.89
CA PHE A 945 39.69 -26.96 4.74
C PHE A 945 41.01 -27.44 5.36
N THR A 946 41.97 -27.81 4.50
CA THR A 946 43.22 -28.44 4.93
C THR A 946 44.25 -27.43 5.45
N ASP A 947 44.02 -26.14 5.24
CA ASP A 947 44.85 -25.01 5.71
C ASP A 947 43.96 -23.84 6.16
N ARG A 948 44.46 -22.60 6.16
CA ARG A 948 43.72 -21.39 6.53
C ARG A 948 42.49 -21.18 5.65
N ALA A 949 41.35 -20.93 6.30
CA ALA A 949 40.09 -20.57 5.65
C ALA A 949 39.62 -19.19 6.14
N SER A 950 39.47 -18.24 5.22
CA SER A 950 39.08 -16.87 5.53
C SER A 950 37.80 -16.52 4.78
N PHE A 951 36.79 -16.11 5.52
CA PHE A 951 35.48 -15.63 5.08
C PHE A 951 35.19 -14.26 5.69
N VAL A 952 36.25 -13.47 5.91
CA VAL A 952 36.16 -12.21 6.64
C VAL A 952 35.21 -11.30 5.89
N ARG A 953 34.11 -10.93 6.53
CA ARG A 953 33.07 -10.05 5.96
C ARG A 953 32.39 -10.61 4.71
N ALA A 954 32.35 -11.93 4.56
CA ALA A 954 31.57 -12.56 3.51
C ALA A 954 30.06 -12.49 3.83
N VAL A 955 29.23 -12.37 2.80
CA VAL A 955 27.76 -12.34 2.93
C VAL A 955 27.19 -13.63 2.36
N PHE A 956 26.43 -14.37 3.13
CA PHE A 956 25.69 -15.57 2.74
C PHE A 956 24.21 -15.22 2.65
N SER A 957 23.74 -14.91 1.45
CA SER A 957 22.31 -14.69 1.17
C SER A 957 21.57 -16.01 1.00
N GLY A 958 22.21 -17.02 0.39
CA GLY A 958 21.72 -18.39 0.41
C GLY A 958 22.09 -19.11 1.72
N ARG A 959 21.37 -20.20 2.04
CA ARG A 959 21.66 -21.04 3.22
C ARG A 959 23.12 -21.51 3.23
N ALA A 960 23.80 -21.34 4.36
CA ALA A 960 25.19 -21.78 4.53
C ALA A 960 25.29 -23.05 5.38
N ALA A 961 25.34 -24.22 4.75
CA ALA A 961 25.47 -25.50 5.44
C ALA A 961 26.92 -26.02 5.40
N PHE A 962 27.62 -25.88 6.52
CA PHE A 962 28.94 -26.42 6.83
C PHE A 962 28.85 -27.68 7.73
N VAL A 963 27.80 -28.48 7.56
CA VAL A 963 27.55 -29.68 8.34
C VAL A 963 28.70 -30.69 8.13
N GLY A 964 29.33 -31.13 9.21
CA GLY A 964 30.47 -32.05 9.19
C GLY A 964 31.78 -31.43 8.67
N ALA A 965 31.83 -30.12 8.44
CA ALA A 965 33.02 -29.47 7.91
C ALA A 965 34.22 -29.59 8.87
N THR A 966 35.42 -29.78 8.31
CA THR A 966 36.68 -29.87 9.08
C THR A 966 37.60 -28.72 8.70
N PHE A 967 37.99 -27.92 9.70
CA PHE A 967 38.94 -26.81 9.57
C PHE A 967 40.24 -27.20 10.28
N THR A 968 41.25 -27.56 9.48
CA THR A 968 42.54 -28.02 10.01
C THR A 968 43.42 -26.84 10.43
N GLY A 969 43.47 -25.79 9.62
CA GLY A 969 44.14 -24.52 9.93
C GLY A 969 43.22 -23.49 10.58
N PRO A 970 43.71 -22.26 10.84
CA PRO A 970 42.89 -21.19 11.38
C PRO A 970 41.72 -20.83 10.47
N ALA A 971 40.52 -20.73 11.05
CA ALA A 971 39.30 -20.37 10.33
C ALA A 971 38.80 -19.01 10.81
N SER A 972 38.54 -18.07 9.90
CA SER A 972 37.96 -16.77 10.28
C SER A 972 36.71 -16.49 9.47
N PHE A 973 35.62 -16.29 10.19
CA PHE A 973 34.34 -15.78 9.71
C PHE A 973 34.09 -14.37 10.27
N ASP A 974 35.15 -13.67 10.69
CA ASP A 974 35.02 -12.40 11.38
C ASP A 974 34.28 -11.38 10.49
N GLY A 975 33.21 -10.79 11.04
CA GLY A 975 32.35 -9.85 10.32
C GLY A 975 31.45 -10.46 9.24
N ALA A 976 31.39 -11.79 9.09
CA ALA A 976 30.53 -12.43 8.09
C ALA A 976 29.03 -12.27 8.43
N VAL A 977 28.17 -12.29 7.41
CA VAL A 977 26.71 -12.13 7.55
C VAL A 977 25.98 -13.31 6.94
N PHE A 978 25.13 -13.99 7.70
CA PHE A 978 24.31 -15.13 7.31
C PHE A 978 22.84 -14.75 7.31
N GLN A 979 22.24 -14.56 6.13
CA GLN A 979 20.86 -14.09 5.99
C GLN A 979 19.83 -15.22 6.18
N ASP A 980 20.02 -16.39 5.55
CA ASP A 980 19.09 -17.55 5.60
C ASP A 980 19.54 -18.66 6.59
N GLY A 981 20.35 -18.27 7.59
CA GLY A 981 20.86 -19.16 8.65
C GLY A 981 22.15 -19.91 8.32
N GLY A 982 22.80 -20.43 9.36
CA GLY A 982 24.11 -21.12 9.28
C GLY A 982 24.11 -22.46 10.03
N ALA A 983 24.53 -23.54 9.39
CA ALA A 983 24.57 -24.87 10.02
C ALA A 983 26.00 -25.42 10.08
N PHE A 984 26.53 -25.58 11.28
CA PHE A 984 27.88 -26.08 11.59
C PHE A 984 27.83 -27.38 12.41
N ASP A 985 26.72 -28.12 12.33
CA ASP A 985 26.53 -29.36 13.07
C ASP A 985 27.63 -30.37 12.77
N ARG A 986 28.18 -31.01 13.82
CA ARG A 986 29.27 -32.00 13.73
C ARG A 986 30.56 -31.48 13.08
N SER A 987 30.72 -30.16 12.94
CA SER A 987 31.95 -29.54 12.43
C SER A 987 33.11 -29.69 13.43
N ARG A 988 34.34 -29.61 12.92
CA ARG A 988 35.58 -29.74 13.71
C ARG A 988 36.54 -28.60 13.40
N PHE A 989 36.93 -27.84 14.42
CA PHE A 989 37.92 -26.78 14.34
C PHE A 989 39.17 -27.20 15.11
N HIS A 990 40.26 -27.50 14.39
CA HIS A 990 41.51 -27.98 15.01
C HIS A 990 42.40 -26.85 15.53
N ALA A 991 42.37 -25.69 14.87
CA ALA A 991 43.12 -24.50 15.25
C ALA A 991 42.19 -23.39 15.77
N ALA A 992 42.74 -22.20 16.01
CA ALA A 992 41.96 -21.04 16.43
C ALA A 992 40.90 -20.66 15.38
N SER A 993 39.68 -20.42 15.84
CA SER A 993 38.54 -20.06 14.99
C SER A 993 37.89 -18.74 15.43
N GLY A 994 37.75 -17.81 14.49
CA GLY A 994 37.14 -16.50 14.71
C GLY A 994 35.76 -16.42 14.10
N PHE A 995 34.80 -15.99 14.91
CA PHE A 995 33.44 -15.58 14.52
C PHE A 995 33.14 -14.19 15.09
N ARG A 996 34.18 -13.37 15.28
CA ARG A 996 34.05 -12.06 15.93
C ARG A 996 33.18 -11.17 15.06
N ARG A 997 32.17 -10.55 15.65
CA ARG A 997 31.24 -9.66 14.94
C ARG A 997 30.51 -10.34 13.77
N THR A 998 30.37 -11.66 13.82
CA THR A 998 29.56 -12.39 12.83
C THR A 998 28.08 -12.18 13.12
N VAL A 999 27.26 -12.07 12.07
CA VAL A 999 25.82 -11.88 12.20
C VAL A 999 25.04 -13.02 11.57
N PHE A 1000 24.23 -13.68 12.38
CA PHE A 1000 23.27 -14.69 11.98
C PHE A 1000 21.86 -14.10 12.09
N ARG A 1001 21.27 -13.73 10.93
CA ARG A 1001 19.90 -13.23 10.86
C ARG A 1001 18.87 -14.37 10.88
N GLY A 1002 19.25 -15.52 10.32
CA GLY A 1002 18.50 -16.78 10.43
C GLY A 1002 19.03 -17.69 11.55
N PRO A 1003 18.39 -18.86 11.77
CA PRO A 1003 18.77 -19.77 12.84
C PRO A 1003 20.18 -20.34 12.62
N VAL A 1004 20.89 -20.58 13.73
CA VAL A 1004 22.25 -21.14 13.70
C VAL A 1004 22.35 -22.39 14.57
N ALA A 1005 23.05 -23.40 14.06
CA ALA A 1005 23.24 -24.67 14.76
C ALA A 1005 24.71 -25.08 14.79
N TYR A 1006 25.21 -25.43 15.98
CA TYR A 1006 26.53 -25.98 16.25
C TYR A 1006 26.42 -27.33 16.99
N THR A 1007 25.34 -28.08 16.74
CA THR A 1007 25.06 -29.29 17.50
C THR A 1007 26.15 -30.34 17.27
N ASN A 1008 26.75 -30.85 18.36
CA ASN A 1008 27.93 -31.73 18.31
C ASN A 1008 29.17 -31.15 17.61
N ALA A 1009 29.31 -29.82 17.51
CA ALA A 1009 30.54 -29.21 17.01
C ALA A 1009 31.68 -29.36 18.03
N VAL A 1010 32.91 -29.49 17.52
CA VAL A 1010 34.12 -29.65 18.35
C VAL A 1010 35.14 -28.56 18.02
N PHE A 1011 35.50 -27.78 19.02
CA PHE A 1011 36.55 -26.76 18.96
C PHE A 1011 37.75 -27.24 19.78
N HIS A 1012 38.81 -27.67 19.11
CA HIS A 1012 40.07 -28.06 19.76
C HIS A 1012 40.93 -26.84 20.12
N GLY A 1013 40.92 -25.82 19.27
CA GLY A 1013 41.60 -24.54 19.49
C GLY A 1013 40.72 -23.52 20.22
N GLU A 1014 41.25 -22.30 20.35
CA GLU A 1014 40.50 -21.16 20.88
C GLU A 1014 39.39 -20.75 19.91
N VAL A 1015 38.23 -20.39 20.46
CA VAL A 1015 37.09 -19.89 19.68
C VAL A 1015 36.66 -18.53 20.20
N SER A 1016 36.49 -17.57 19.30
CA SER A 1016 35.99 -16.24 19.65
C SER A 1016 34.74 -15.93 18.87
N PHE A 1017 33.62 -15.86 19.58
CA PHE A 1017 32.36 -15.26 19.15
C PHE A 1017 32.24 -13.82 19.64
N ALA A 1018 33.35 -13.17 20.02
CA ALA A 1018 33.29 -11.86 20.64
C ALA A 1018 32.49 -10.88 19.78
N ARG A 1019 31.45 -10.31 20.39
CA ARG A 1019 30.52 -9.37 19.76
C ARG A 1019 29.80 -9.94 18.54
N ALA A 1020 29.66 -11.26 18.47
CA ALA A 1020 28.80 -11.91 17.50
C ALA A 1020 27.33 -11.74 17.88
N VAL A 1021 26.50 -12.11 16.91
CA VAL A 1021 25.14 -11.63 16.81
C VAL A 1021 24.29 -12.77 16.29
N LEU A 1022 23.31 -13.16 17.08
CA LEU A 1022 22.41 -14.24 16.74
C LEU A 1022 20.98 -13.73 16.91
N GLU A 1023 20.36 -13.23 15.83
CA GLU A 1023 19.02 -12.63 15.87
C GLU A 1023 17.92 -13.68 16.08
N ASP A 1024 18.12 -14.89 15.55
CA ASP A 1024 17.19 -16.02 15.69
C ASP A 1024 17.78 -17.12 16.61
N ALA A 1025 17.11 -18.27 16.69
CA ALA A 1025 17.45 -19.35 17.60
C ALA A 1025 18.86 -19.91 17.35
N ALA A 1026 19.58 -20.16 18.45
CA ALA A 1026 20.93 -20.72 18.47
C ALA A 1026 20.94 -22.08 19.17
N ASP A 1027 21.17 -23.16 18.43
CA ASP A 1027 21.32 -24.50 19.01
C ASP A 1027 22.78 -24.89 19.14
N LEU A 1028 23.31 -24.77 20.36
CA LEU A 1028 24.70 -25.08 20.70
C LEU A 1028 24.80 -26.39 21.49
N SER A 1029 23.78 -27.25 21.41
CA SER A 1029 23.68 -28.46 22.22
C SER A 1029 24.80 -29.46 21.93
N ALA A 1030 25.29 -30.13 22.97
CA ALA A 1030 26.37 -31.12 22.90
C ALA A 1030 27.66 -30.61 22.24
N MET A 1031 27.87 -29.29 22.23
CA MET A 1031 29.11 -28.70 21.74
C MET A 1031 30.26 -28.98 22.72
N HIS A 1032 31.46 -29.24 22.17
CA HIS A 1032 32.66 -29.40 22.99
C HIS A 1032 33.72 -28.35 22.62
N VAL A 1033 34.11 -27.55 23.61
CA VAL A 1033 35.20 -26.57 23.47
C VAL A 1033 36.34 -26.96 24.38
N ALA A 1034 37.47 -27.37 23.79
CA ALA A 1034 38.67 -27.74 24.53
C ALA A 1034 39.54 -26.51 24.89
N GLY A 1035 39.64 -25.54 23.97
CA GLY A 1035 40.37 -24.28 24.16
C GLY A 1035 39.57 -23.21 24.92
N ALA A 1036 40.12 -22.00 24.98
CA ALA A 1036 39.39 -20.84 25.53
C ALA A 1036 38.23 -20.44 24.61
N ALA A 1037 37.10 -20.08 25.21
CA ALA A 1037 35.94 -19.55 24.51
C ALA A 1037 35.69 -18.10 24.91
N ASP A 1038 35.77 -17.20 23.94
CA ASP A 1038 35.47 -15.79 24.12
C ASP A 1038 34.13 -15.47 23.46
N LEU A 1039 33.10 -15.27 24.29
CA LEU A 1039 31.78 -14.80 23.89
C LEU A 1039 31.51 -13.39 24.44
N ALA A 1040 32.56 -12.62 24.76
CA ALA A 1040 32.39 -11.30 25.34
C ALA A 1040 31.64 -10.36 24.38
N GLY A 1041 30.63 -9.66 24.89
CA GLY A 1041 29.82 -8.72 24.12
C GLY A 1041 28.87 -9.33 23.09
N THR A 1042 28.68 -10.66 23.08
CA THR A 1042 27.80 -11.35 22.13
C THR A 1042 26.33 -11.05 22.43
N SER A 1043 25.50 -10.83 21.40
CA SER A 1043 24.04 -10.69 21.54
C SER A 1043 23.30 -11.90 20.99
N PHE A 1044 22.44 -12.47 21.85
CA PHE A 1044 21.54 -13.57 21.54
C PHE A 1044 20.08 -13.08 21.58
N GLY A 1045 19.54 -12.73 20.42
CA GLY A 1045 18.16 -12.26 20.22
C GLY A 1045 17.13 -13.40 20.21
N GLY A 1046 17.54 -14.62 19.87
CA GLY A 1046 16.69 -15.82 19.84
C GLY A 1046 16.90 -16.77 21.03
N ARG A 1047 16.10 -17.85 21.08
CA ARG A 1047 16.25 -18.88 22.13
C ARG A 1047 17.59 -19.60 21.96
N VAL A 1048 18.31 -19.77 23.06
CA VAL A 1048 19.61 -20.46 23.05
C VAL A 1048 19.55 -21.76 23.83
N ARG A 1049 20.10 -22.84 23.23
CA ARG A 1049 20.25 -24.13 23.89
C ARG A 1049 21.71 -24.49 24.07
N LEU A 1050 22.12 -24.76 25.31
CA LEU A 1050 23.46 -25.25 25.66
C LEU A 1050 23.43 -26.70 26.18
N SER A 1051 22.33 -27.44 25.99
CA SER A 1051 22.14 -28.74 26.62
C SER A 1051 23.25 -29.74 26.28
N GLY A 1052 23.91 -30.29 27.31
CA GLY A 1052 25.01 -31.24 27.19
C GLY A 1052 26.35 -30.63 26.75
N THR A 1053 26.46 -29.31 26.71
CA THR A 1053 27.67 -28.62 26.26
C THR A 1053 28.79 -28.68 27.30
N ARG A 1054 30.03 -28.82 26.83
CA ARG A 1054 31.22 -28.93 27.69
C ARG A 1054 32.30 -27.94 27.29
N PHE A 1055 32.61 -27.03 28.20
CA PHE A 1055 33.73 -26.10 28.11
C PHE A 1055 34.87 -26.57 29.03
N ALA A 1056 35.96 -27.03 28.42
CA ALA A 1056 37.15 -27.48 29.15
C ALA A 1056 38.13 -26.33 29.45
N GLY A 1057 38.21 -25.32 28.57
CA GLY A 1057 38.99 -24.09 28.77
C GLY A 1057 38.17 -22.97 29.43
N PRO A 1058 38.81 -21.84 29.76
CA PRO A 1058 38.13 -20.67 30.34
C PRO A 1058 37.13 -20.09 29.35
N VAL A 1059 36.02 -19.58 29.89
CA VAL A 1059 34.94 -19.00 29.08
C VAL A 1059 34.61 -17.61 29.59
N THR A 1060 34.50 -16.65 28.69
CA THR A 1060 33.96 -15.34 29.03
C THR A 1060 32.68 -15.06 28.26
N PHE A 1061 31.66 -14.68 29.01
CA PHE A 1061 30.38 -14.12 28.57
C PHE A 1061 30.28 -12.66 29.01
N ALA A 1062 31.40 -12.01 29.30
CA ALA A 1062 31.40 -10.64 29.82
C ALA A 1062 30.68 -9.70 28.86
N SER A 1063 29.78 -8.87 29.38
CA SER A 1063 28.96 -7.94 28.61
C SER A 1063 28.08 -8.58 27.53
N SER A 1064 27.80 -9.89 27.60
CA SER A 1064 26.89 -10.57 26.67
C SER A 1064 25.42 -10.28 26.99
N THR A 1065 24.55 -10.33 25.98
CA THR A 1065 23.11 -10.07 26.11
C THR A 1065 22.29 -11.27 25.65
N TRP A 1066 21.31 -11.68 26.45
CA TRP A 1066 20.46 -12.84 26.22
C TRP A 1066 19.00 -12.40 26.27
N GLU A 1067 18.43 -12.02 25.14
CA GLU A 1067 17.09 -11.41 25.09
C GLU A 1067 15.99 -12.44 25.33
N ARG A 1068 16.17 -13.64 24.76
CA ARG A 1068 15.22 -14.76 24.86
C ARG A 1068 15.69 -15.81 25.86
N GLU A 1069 14.88 -16.86 26.03
CA GLU A 1069 15.13 -17.93 26.97
C GLU A 1069 16.47 -18.64 26.67
N LEU A 1070 17.31 -18.75 27.70
CA LEU A 1070 18.49 -19.62 27.73
C LEU A 1070 18.14 -20.91 28.46
N THR A 1071 18.16 -22.03 27.74
CA THR A 1071 17.97 -23.36 28.31
C THR A 1071 19.29 -24.12 28.34
N SER A 1072 19.64 -24.65 29.51
CA SER A 1072 20.88 -25.40 29.72
C SER A 1072 20.62 -26.60 30.62
N THR A 1073 20.74 -27.79 30.05
CA THR A 1073 20.64 -29.07 30.78
C THR A 1073 21.98 -29.78 30.74
N ASP A 1074 22.52 -30.20 31.89
CA ASP A 1074 23.77 -30.97 32.00
C ASP A 1074 25.05 -30.32 31.41
N THR A 1075 25.09 -29.00 31.32
CA THR A 1075 26.28 -28.24 30.86
C THR A 1075 27.39 -28.27 31.90
N THR A 1076 28.63 -28.41 31.46
CA THR A 1076 29.81 -28.44 32.34
C THR A 1076 30.82 -27.36 31.98
N PHE A 1077 31.18 -26.53 32.96
CA PHE A 1077 32.30 -25.59 32.92
C PHE A 1077 33.44 -26.11 33.79
N GLU A 1078 34.58 -26.44 33.17
CA GLU A 1078 35.73 -27.01 33.89
C GLU A 1078 36.72 -25.97 34.42
N GLN A 1079 36.66 -24.75 33.90
CA GLN A 1079 37.47 -23.61 34.28
C GLN A 1079 36.56 -22.42 34.67
N PRO A 1080 37.12 -21.36 35.27
CA PRO A 1080 36.36 -20.17 35.61
C PRO A 1080 35.60 -19.62 34.41
N VAL A 1081 34.37 -19.20 34.69
CA VAL A 1081 33.49 -18.55 33.72
C VAL A 1081 33.21 -17.13 34.18
N ASP A 1082 33.42 -16.19 33.27
CA ASP A 1082 33.24 -14.75 33.51
C ASP A 1082 31.90 -14.30 32.93
N PHE A 1083 31.01 -13.83 33.79
CA PHE A 1083 29.70 -13.28 33.45
C PHE A 1083 29.59 -11.78 33.78
N ARG A 1084 30.72 -11.08 34.01
CA ARG A 1084 30.68 -9.64 34.35
C ARG A 1084 29.88 -8.86 33.32
N ASP A 1085 28.94 -8.07 33.79
CA ASP A 1085 28.07 -7.22 32.96
C ASP A 1085 27.20 -7.97 31.95
N ALA A 1086 27.02 -9.29 32.09
CA ALA A 1086 26.11 -10.06 31.24
C ALA A 1086 24.63 -9.78 31.60
N LEU A 1087 23.77 -9.64 30.59
CA LEU A 1087 22.35 -9.28 30.75
C LEU A 1087 21.44 -10.42 30.29
N PHE A 1088 20.47 -10.83 31.12
CA PHE A 1088 19.50 -11.90 30.82
C PHE A 1088 18.07 -11.35 30.83
N GLY A 1089 17.38 -11.42 29.69
CA GLY A 1089 16.11 -10.73 29.42
C GLY A 1089 14.84 -11.52 29.74
N SER A 1090 14.74 -12.83 29.44
CA SER A 1090 13.48 -13.58 29.59
C SER A 1090 13.60 -14.95 30.29
N GLY A 1091 14.56 -15.06 31.19
CA GLY A 1091 14.72 -16.17 32.13
C GLY A 1091 15.78 -17.19 31.71
N VAL A 1092 16.48 -17.72 32.71
CA VAL A 1092 17.57 -18.69 32.55
C VAL A 1092 17.14 -20.02 33.18
N HIS A 1093 16.95 -21.03 32.34
CA HIS A 1093 16.53 -22.36 32.77
C HIS A 1093 17.74 -23.29 32.84
N PHE A 1094 18.33 -23.37 34.03
CA PHE A 1094 19.44 -24.27 34.31
C PHE A 1094 18.96 -25.52 35.03
N GLN A 1095 19.36 -26.68 34.53
CA GLN A 1095 19.11 -27.97 35.20
C GLN A 1095 20.36 -28.83 35.09
N GLY A 1096 20.94 -29.25 36.21
CA GLY A 1096 22.14 -30.09 36.19
C GLY A 1096 23.41 -29.39 35.67
N VAL A 1097 23.42 -28.05 35.59
CA VAL A 1097 24.62 -27.27 35.24
C VAL A 1097 25.68 -27.43 36.34
N ARG A 1098 26.94 -27.68 35.94
CA ARG A 1098 28.08 -27.88 36.84
C ARG A 1098 29.16 -26.85 36.60
N PHE A 1099 29.55 -26.14 37.64
CA PHE A 1099 30.75 -25.33 37.67
C PHE A 1099 31.80 -26.01 38.55
N LYS A 1100 33.04 -26.15 38.06
CA LYS A 1100 34.17 -26.67 38.86
C LYS A 1100 34.87 -25.61 39.72
N SER A 1101 34.60 -24.33 39.46
CA SER A 1101 35.10 -23.16 40.17
C SER A 1101 34.01 -22.09 40.24
N ASP A 1102 34.11 -21.17 41.20
CA ASP A 1102 33.13 -20.10 41.36
C ASP A 1102 33.06 -19.23 40.08
N PRO A 1103 31.85 -18.87 39.59
CA PRO A 1103 31.69 -17.90 38.51
C PRO A 1103 32.01 -16.48 39.01
N GLU A 1104 32.54 -15.63 38.12
CA GLU A 1104 32.84 -14.22 38.43
C GLU A 1104 31.95 -13.28 37.60
N PRO A 1105 31.08 -12.43 38.21
CA PRO A 1105 30.72 -12.36 39.62
C PRO A 1105 29.79 -13.53 40.05
N PRO A 1106 29.51 -13.70 41.36
CA PRO A 1106 28.60 -14.73 41.85
C PRO A 1106 27.20 -14.61 41.22
N LEU A 1107 26.59 -15.75 40.86
CA LEU A 1107 25.28 -15.77 40.21
C LEU A 1107 24.15 -15.29 41.14
N PRO A 1108 23.01 -14.79 40.61
CA PRO A 1108 21.87 -14.36 41.42
C PRO A 1108 21.32 -15.49 42.32
N GLY A 1109 20.95 -15.15 43.56
CA GLY A 1109 20.49 -16.13 44.56
C GLY A 1109 21.61 -17.02 45.12
N TRP A 1110 22.88 -16.64 44.92
CA TRP A 1110 24.02 -17.24 45.58
C TRP A 1110 24.10 -16.83 47.05
N PRO A 1111 24.32 -17.76 48.01
CA PRO A 1111 24.47 -19.21 47.86
C PRO A 1111 23.16 -20.01 47.98
N GLU A 1112 22.04 -19.37 48.28
CA GLU A 1112 20.77 -20.02 48.68
C GLU A 1112 20.16 -20.98 47.64
N ARG A 1113 20.36 -20.72 46.34
CA ARG A 1113 19.81 -21.54 45.24
C ARG A 1113 20.77 -22.63 44.74
N TRP A 1114 21.96 -22.75 45.32
CA TRP A 1114 23.06 -23.56 44.80
C TRP A 1114 23.58 -24.57 45.84
N SER A 1115 23.65 -25.84 45.47
CA SER A 1115 24.33 -26.85 46.26
C SER A 1115 25.81 -26.89 45.90
N THR A 1116 26.67 -26.86 46.91
CA THR A 1116 28.11 -27.03 46.76
C THR A 1116 28.51 -28.42 47.25
N GLU A 1117 29.18 -29.20 46.42
CA GLU A 1117 29.76 -30.50 46.75
C GLU A 1117 31.29 -30.37 46.67
N GLU A 1118 31.99 -30.45 47.81
CA GLU A 1118 33.44 -30.48 47.84
C GLU A 1118 33.95 -31.82 47.29
N ARG A 1119 34.74 -31.77 46.21
CA ARG A 1119 35.39 -32.94 45.65
C ARG A 1119 36.65 -33.28 46.48
N PRO A 1120 37.01 -34.56 46.61
CA PRO A 1120 38.18 -35.02 47.36
C PRO A 1120 39.54 -34.40 46.95
N TYR A 1121 39.59 -33.73 45.80
CA TYR A 1121 40.80 -33.16 45.19
C TYR A 1121 40.83 -31.63 45.21
N GLY A 1122 40.08 -31.00 46.11
CA GLY A 1122 40.15 -29.54 46.35
C GLY A 1122 39.35 -28.67 45.38
N GLY A 1123 38.56 -29.27 44.49
CA GLY A 1123 37.58 -28.57 43.64
C GLY A 1123 36.19 -28.54 44.28
N ARG A 1124 35.41 -27.51 43.98
CA ARG A 1124 34.00 -27.41 44.40
C ARG A 1124 33.12 -27.60 43.18
N ASP A 1125 32.31 -28.66 43.21
CA ASP A 1125 31.23 -28.82 42.25
C ASP A 1125 30.05 -27.98 42.72
N ILE A 1126 29.68 -26.99 41.93
CA ILE A 1126 28.53 -26.14 42.19
C ILE A 1126 27.40 -26.59 41.29
N ARG A 1127 26.23 -26.92 41.87
CA ARG A 1127 25.04 -27.38 41.14
C ARG A 1127 23.80 -26.60 41.57
N LEU A 1128 22.88 -26.32 40.65
CA LEU A 1128 21.60 -25.71 40.99
C LEU A 1128 20.71 -26.71 41.75
N ILE A 1129 20.09 -26.27 42.85
CA ILE A 1129 19.16 -27.10 43.62
C ILE A 1129 17.86 -27.25 42.82
N SER A 1130 17.50 -28.48 42.42
CA SER A 1130 16.31 -28.77 41.62
C SER A 1130 15.03 -28.40 42.38
N GLY A 1131 14.43 -27.25 42.07
CA GLY A 1131 13.17 -26.80 42.68
C GLY A 1131 12.81 -25.32 42.53
N GLY A 1132 13.76 -24.44 42.16
CA GLY A 1132 13.46 -23.03 41.87
C GLY A 1132 13.43 -22.78 40.36
N GLY A 1133 12.24 -22.84 39.75
CA GLY A 1133 12.04 -22.43 38.36
C GLY A 1133 11.89 -20.91 38.22
N THR A 1134 12.30 -20.42 37.04
CA THR A 1134 12.32 -19.03 36.51
C THR A 1134 13.38 -18.08 37.06
#